data_AF-A0A9Y4U308-F1
#
_entry.id   AF-A0A9Y4U308-F1
#
_cell.length_a   1.000
_cell.length_b   1.000
_cell.length_c   1.000
_cell.angle_alpha   90.00
_cell.angle_beta   90.00
_cell.angle_gamma   90.00
#
_symmetry.space_group_name_H-M   'P 1'
#
loop_
_entity.id
_entity.type
_entity.pdbx_description
1 polymer ?
#
loop_
_entity_poly.entity_id
_entity_poly.type
_entity_poly.pdbx_seq_one_letter_code
_entity_poly.pdbx_strand_id
1 'polypeptide(L)'
;MTRRLSSLEVLLSVVATLLLICCVGLIVISYLSLKPEGAVEPVQLTGQMVIKQGAEFSEELKNSSSLQFKSLAFDIQKLVSEAFSLSELKQVYKFCQVQHFSQGSVVVTFDLWFDQLVEAQEAEQQLEAGLQDAEGGGLVIDRNSIHITAPLKANISAISPLITKIINQYLLAGHIPPALNTAVIRPPLENPTLNPEHTTGLSDITHNWFTSYLIGRTEHVILGKTKSYPHNVTCGVPQSSVLGPTLYLSGLSFDTHIKHRCKTSFYHLRSITKLHPALTLADAEKFVHAFVSSRLDYCNALLIRSMQRTQSIQNSAVRILMRVYKHEYITPILKSLHWLPVSLRIEFMSCGVLRVDTGLSIQLDFRQFETEESIDTLRLYEGIGLDKLLTAELSGSTPPGTVWLLTDQSTVEFASDDIITLPGFKATYSAANMSSLSNQEKLSCSFENGMCFWRQPQDDDSDWIRTSGSTFPPNTGPSGDHTLGNGSGFYIVTPVSPSQQPSSFRIHSLPLAPPTRPMCLSFWYHMFGENVHRLRVLLLLAPTQTESTATVLFQKDGNYGNTWNYGQVTLNLTSEATVTFEALKKGGFLSDIALDDITLTSDACGPAPPEPTNVPPPLTPPPIPADCGGPFNLWEPNSTFSSPNYPQSYGNEAECVWTLHAAEGHNIQLHFLDFDIEATFDVVEVRDGAGLNSTLLAVLTGSDGPAHDLFSTANQMTVRFFTDESGFGRGFKANFTSGVDLGAPAPCAGDQFQCQTGSCVHGNSLCDGAVDCPDASDEANC
;
A
#
# COMPACT_ATOMS: atom_id res chain seq x y z
N MET A 1 60.12 13.11 -15.06
CA MET A 1 60.13 14.18 -16.09
C MET A 1 58.69 14.43 -16.53
N THR A 2 58.04 15.49 -16.06
CA THR A 2 56.65 15.83 -16.43
C THR A 2 56.64 16.63 -17.73
N ARG A 3 56.30 15.97 -18.85
CA ARG A 3 56.11 16.62 -20.16
C ARG A 3 54.96 17.62 -20.05
N ARG A 4 55.25 18.92 -20.17
CA ARG A 4 54.20 19.95 -20.29
C ARG A 4 53.49 19.73 -21.63
N LEU A 5 52.18 19.52 -21.58
CA LEU A 5 51.32 19.48 -22.76
C LEU A 5 51.44 20.81 -23.50
N SER A 6 51.61 20.73 -24.82
CA SER A 6 51.61 21.88 -25.72
C SER A 6 50.23 22.52 -25.78
N SER A 7 50.17 23.80 -26.16
CA SER A 7 48.91 24.51 -26.34
C SER A 7 47.96 23.82 -27.34
N LEU A 8 48.51 23.04 -28.28
CA LEU A 8 47.75 22.24 -29.23
C LEU A 8 47.12 20.99 -28.58
N GLU A 9 47.85 20.29 -27.71
CA GLU A 9 47.33 19.14 -26.95
C GLU A 9 46.25 19.58 -25.95
N VAL A 10 46.38 20.75 -25.32
CA VAL A 10 45.34 21.35 -24.47
C VAL A 10 44.11 21.73 -25.31
N LEU A 11 44.29 22.35 -26.47
CA LEU A 11 43.19 22.70 -27.38
C LEU A 11 42.43 21.45 -27.86
N LEU A 12 43.16 20.39 -28.24
CA LEU A 12 42.58 19.09 -28.61
C LEU A 12 41.81 18.45 -27.46
N SER A 13 42.33 18.51 -26.23
CA SER A 13 41.63 18.03 -25.03
C SER A 13 40.30 18.79 -24.82
N VAL A 14 40.32 20.12 -24.94
CA VAL A 14 39.13 20.97 -24.76
C VAL A 14 38.10 20.72 -25.86
N VAL A 15 38.52 20.63 -27.11
CA VAL A 15 37.64 20.31 -28.25
C VAL A 15 37.06 18.90 -28.13
N ALA A 16 37.84 17.91 -27.68
CA ALA A 16 37.36 16.56 -27.42
C ALA A 16 36.31 16.54 -26.29
N THR A 17 36.53 17.23 -25.17
CA THR A 17 35.50 17.34 -24.12
C THR A 17 34.25 18.09 -24.56
N LEU A 18 34.38 19.15 -25.37
CA LEU A 18 33.22 19.86 -25.94
C LEU A 18 32.42 18.97 -26.91
N LEU A 19 33.10 18.19 -27.75
CA LEU A 19 32.43 17.20 -28.61
C LEU A 19 31.76 16.10 -27.80
N LEU A 20 32.37 15.62 -26.73
CA LEU A 20 31.80 14.59 -25.86
C LEU A 20 30.57 15.13 -25.09
N ILE A 21 30.61 16.38 -24.62
CA ILE A 21 29.45 17.08 -24.05
C ILE A 21 28.35 17.29 -25.10
N CYS A 22 28.68 17.62 -26.35
CA CYS A 22 27.71 17.68 -27.44
C CYS A 22 27.10 16.31 -27.78
N CYS A 23 27.89 15.22 -27.76
CA CYS A 23 27.38 13.87 -27.99
C CYS A 23 26.45 13.41 -26.85
N VAL A 24 26.83 13.64 -25.58
CA VAL A 24 25.96 13.40 -24.43
C VAL A 24 24.69 14.27 -24.51
N GLY A 25 24.82 15.53 -24.90
CA GLY A 25 23.69 16.43 -25.16
C GLY A 25 22.76 15.91 -26.25
N LEU A 26 23.28 15.39 -27.36
CA LEU A 26 22.49 14.81 -28.44
C LEU A 26 21.84 13.48 -28.06
N ILE A 27 22.50 12.65 -27.23
CA ILE A 27 21.90 11.42 -26.67
C ILE A 27 20.78 11.78 -25.69
N VAL A 28 20.99 12.79 -24.82
CA VAL A 28 19.95 13.31 -23.91
C VAL A 28 18.80 13.96 -24.67
N ILE A 29 19.04 14.65 -25.79
CA ILE A 29 17.99 15.18 -26.68
C ILE A 29 17.28 14.07 -27.48
N SER A 30 17.94 12.93 -27.72
CA SER A 30 17.32 11.74 -28.31
C SER A 30 16.48 10.94 -27.31
N TYR A 31 16.78 11.03 -26.00
CA TYR A 31 16.06 10.35 -24.93
C TYR A 31 14.94 11.21 -24.36
N LEU A 32 15.18 12.52 -24.23
CA LEU A 32 14.15 13.52 -24.02
C LEU A 32 13.45 13.81 -25.36
N SER A 33 12.47 12.97 -25.71
CA SER A 33 11.53 13.26 -26.78
C SER A 33 10.83 14.58 -26.49
N LEU A 34 11.34 15.67 -27.07
CA LEU A 34 10.83 17.03 -26.94
C LEU A 34 9.41 17.08 -27.50
N LYS A 35 8.40 16.90 -26.63
CA LYS A 35 7.03 17.28 -26.94
C LYS A 35 7.06 18.77 -27.36
N PRO A 36 6.61 19.12 -28.58
CA PRO A 36 6.50 20.52 -28.94
C PRO A 36 5.46 21.21 -28.05
N GLU A 37 5.72 22.48 -27.68
CA GLU A 37 4.70 23.32 -27.04
C GLU A 37 3.48 23.41 -27.97
N GLY A 38 2.38 22.78 -27.58
CA GLY A 38 1.20 22.56 -28.44
C GLY A 38 0.76 21.09 -28.56
N ALA A 39 1.50 20.12 -28.01
CA ALA A 39 1.05 18.74 -27.91
C ALA A 39 -0.24 18.64 -27.06
N VAL A 40 -1.37 18.41 -27.73
CA VAL A 40 -2.68 18.18 -27.12
C VAL A 40 -2.63 16.87 -26.31
N GLU A 41 -3.40 16.79 -25.21
CA GLU A 41 -3.56 15.54 -24.47
C GLU A 41 -4.18 14.47 -25.39
N PRO A 42 -3.74 13.20 -25.32
CA PRO A 42 -4.32 12.15 -26.14
C PRO A 42 -5.79 11.98 -25.79
N VAL A 43 -6.65 12.05 -26.80
CA VAL A 43 -8.10 11.98 -26.58
C VAL A 43 -8.53 10.52 -26.52
N GLN A 44 -9.05 10.12 -25.36
CA GLN A 44 -9.78 8.86 -25.17
C GLN A 44 -11.24 9.08 -25.58
N LEU A 45 -11.70 8.30 -26.56
CA LEU A 45 -13.10 8.22 -26.97
C LEU A 45 -13.64 6.83 -26.67
N THR A 46 -14.87 6.71 -26.19
CA THR A 46 -15.50 5.42 -25.90
C THR A 46 -16.49 5.08 -27.02
N GLY A 47 -16.23 3.99 -27.72
CA GLY A 47 -17.05 3.42 -28.78
C GLY A 47 -17.90 2.24 -28.30
N GLN A 48 -19.05 2.05 -28.96
CA GLN A 48 -19.88 0.86 -28.87
C GLN A 48 -20.22 0.34 -30.27
N MET A 49 -20.29 -0.99 -30.44
CA MET A 49 -20.78 -1.64 -31.66
C MET A 49 -21.37 -3.02 -31.40
N VAL A 50 -22.23 -3.50 -32.30
CA VAL A 50 -22.93 -4.81 -32.25
C VAL A 50 -22.27 -5.79 -33.23
N ILE A 51 -22.00 -7.01 -32.76
CA ILE A 51 -21.57 -8.11 -33.63
C ILE A 51 -22.81 -8.86 -34.14
N LYS A 52 -22.98 -8.91 -35.46
CA LYS A 52 -24.07 -9.62 -36.14
C LYS A 52 -23.80 -11.11 -36.36
N GLN A 53 -22.56 -11.48 -36.69
CA GLN A 53 -22.13 -12.86 -36.93
C GLN A 53 -20.65 -13.04 -36.53
N GLY A 54 -20.26 -14.27 -36.19
CA GLY A 54 -18.88 -14.63 -35.81
C GLY A 54 -18.62 -14.69 -34.30
N ALA A 55 -19.55 -14.22 -33.47
CA ALA A 55 -19.51 -14.38 -32.01
C ALA A 55 -20.92 -14.61 -31.44
N GLU A 56 -21.04 -15.47 -30.43
CA GLU A 56 -22.25 -15.63 -29.60
C GLU A 56 -21.95 -15.21 -28.16
N PHE A 57 -22.95 -14.69 -27.45
CA PHE A 57 -22.76 -14.21 -26.07
C PHE A 57 -22.75 -15.38 -25.07
N SER A 58 -21.61 -15.65 -24.46
CA SER A 58 -21.45 -16.59 -23.33
C SER A 58 -21.30 -15.84 -22.01
N GLU A 59 -21.57 -16.51 -20.88
CA GLU A 59 -21.32 -15.94 -19.54
C GLU A 59 -19.82 -15.71 -19.27
N GLU A 60 -18.93 -16.45 -19.94
CA GLU A 60 -17.47 -16.26 -19.86
C GLU A 60 -17.02 -14.89 -20.42
N LEU A 61 -17.78 -14.30 -21.35
CA LEU A 61 -17.51 -12.95 -21.89
C LEU A 61 -17.82 -11.81 -20.91
N LYS A 62 -18.38 -12.10 -19.72
CA LYS A 62 -18.49 -11.13 -18.63
C LYS A 62 -17.21 -11.02 -17.79
N ASN A 63 -16.33 -12.02 -17.86
CA ASN A 63 -15.08 -12.06 -17.11
C ASN A 63 -13.91 -11.67 -18.05
N SER A 64 -13.32 -10.49 -17.83
CA SER A 64 -12.20 -9.97 -18.63
C SER A 64 -10.93 -10.85 -18.57
N SER A 65 -10.81 -11.68 -17.53
CA SER A 65 -9.70 -12.62 -17.39
C SER A 65 -9.86 -13.91 -18.22
N SER A 66 -11.07 -14.20 -18.73
CA SER A 66 -11.36 -15.46 -19.43
C SER A 66 -10.66 -15.56 -20.80
N LEU A 67 -10.36 -16.78 -21.23
CA LEU A 67 -9.73 -17.03 -22.52
C LEU A 67 -10.64 -16.63 -23.69
N GLN A 68 -11.95 -16.86 -23.59
CA GLN A 68 -12.94 -16.42 -24.58
C GLN A 68 -12.97 -14.89 -24.70
N PHE A 69 -12.94 -14.18 -23.57
CA PHE A 69 -12.89 -12.72 -23.57
C PHE A 69 -11.62 -12.22 -24.24
N LYS A 70 -10.45 -12.72 -23.81
CA LYS A 70 -9.15 -12.29 -24.34
C LYS A 70 -9.01 -12.54 -25.84
N SER A 71 -9.48 -13.70 -26.34
CA SER A 71 -9.49 -14.01 -27.77
C SER A 71 -10.39 -13.05 -28.56
N LEU A 72 -11.66 -12.93 -28.17
CA LEU A 72 -12.62 -12.10 -28.91
C LEU A 72 -12.24 -10.61 -28.83
N ALA A 73 -11.74 -10.15 -27.68
CA ALA A 73 -11.22 -8.80 -27.51
C ALA A 73 -10.03 -8.53 -28.43
N PHE A 74 -9.10 -9.48 -28.58
CA PHE A 74 -7.96 -9.37 -29.49
C PHE A 74 -8.41 -9.27 -30.96
N ASP A 75 -9.32 -10.14 -31.40
CA ASP A 75 -9.84 -10.13 -32.77
C ASP A 75 -10.53 -8.81 -33.12
N ILE A 76 -11.27 -8.21 -32.18
CA ILE A 76 -11.92 -6.91 -32.36
C ILE A 76 -10.92 -5.76 -32.34
N GLN A 77 -9.95 -5.75 -31.41
CA GLN A 77 -8.90 -4.72 -31.37
C GLN A 77 -8.09 -4.71 -32.67
N LYS A 78 -7.81 -5.90 -33.21
CA LYS A 78 -7.17 -6.07 -34.51
C LYS A 78 -8.03 -5.52 -35.65
N LEU A 79 -9.31 -5.91 -35.73
CA LEU A 79 -10.25 -5.43 -36.75
C LEU A 79 -10.40 -3.89 -36.72
N VAL A 80 -10.53 -3.29 -35.53
CA VAL A 80 -10.61 -1.83 -35.36
C VAL A 80 -9.30 -1.15 -35.78
N SER A 81 -8.15 -1.75 -35.44
CA SER A 81 -6.84 -1.26 -35.86
C SER A 81 -6.64 -1.34 -37.37
N GLU A 82 -7.10 -2.40 -38.02
CA GLU A 82 -7.08 -2.55 -39.48
C GLU A 82 -7.98 -1.49 -40.14
N ALA A 83 -9.20 -1.28 -39.64
CA ALA A 83 -10.11 -0.24 -40.13
C ALA A 83 -9.50 1.18 -40.03
N PHE A 84 -8.92 1.55 -38.88
CA PHE A 84 -8.25 2.84 -38.74
C PHE A 84 -6.94 2.94 -39.54
N SER A 85 -6.27 1.84 -39.88
CA SER A 85 -5.08 1.87 -40.75
C SER A 85 -5.41 2.22 -42.21
N LEU A 86 -6.65 1.92 -42.63
CA LEU A 86 -7.18 2.21 -43.97
C LEU A 86 -7.82 3.61 -44.05
N SER A 87 -8.20 4.20 -42.91
CA SER A 87 -8.87 5.49 -42.86
C SER A 87 -7.91 6.70 -42.86
N GLU A 88 -8.47 7.91 -42.93
CA GLU A 88 -7.67 9.15 -42.94
C GLU A 88 -6.99 9.41 -41.58
N LEU A 89 -7.49 8.80 -40.49
CA LEU A 89 -6.97 8.94 -39.12
C LEU A 89 -5.77 8.03 -38.80
N LYS A 90 -5.27 7.23 -39.75
CA LYS A 90 -4.17 6.25 -39.55
C LYS A 90 -2.87 6.81 -38.97
N GLN A 91 -2.61 8.12 -39.08
CA GLN A 91 -1.42 8.76 -38.52
C GLN A 91 -1.63 9.33 -37.10
N VAL A 92 -2.88 9.37 -36.62
CA VAL A 92 -3.22 9.88 -35.27
C VAL A 92 -3.83 8.81 -34.37
N TYR A 93 -4.38 7.72 -34.92
CA TYR A 93 -4.83 6.56 -34.16
C TYR A 93 -3.64 5.79 -33.56
N LYS A 94 -3.74 5.39 -32.28
CA LYS A 94 -2.76 4.50 -31.62
C LYS A 94 -3.24 3.07 -31.49
N PHE A 95 -4.27 2.88 -30.68
CA PHE A 95 -4.77 1.56 -30.30
C PHE A 95 -6.22 1.64 -29.84
N CYS A 96 -6.85 0.47 -29.82
CA CYS A 96 -8.19 0.21 -29.32
C CYS A 96 -8.04 -0.75 -28.14
N GLN A 97 -8.85 -0.58 -27.09
CA GLN A 97 -8.92 -1.50 -25.96
C GLN A 97 -10.39 -1.85 -25.68
N VAL A 98 -10.73 -3.13 -25.78
CA VAL A 98 -12.08 -3.61 -25.44
C VAL A 98 -12.23 -3.66 -23.93
N GLN A 99 -13.30 -3.02 -23.43
CA GLN A 99 -13.58 -2.88 -21.99
C GLN A 99 -14.49 -4.00 -21.49
N HIS A 100 -15.61 -4.26 -22.17
CA HIS A 100 -16.54 -5.32 -21.82
C HIS A 100 -17.47 -5.70 -22.97
N PHE A 101 -18.06 -6.90 -22.86
CA PHE A 101 -19.17 -7.36 -23.69
C PHE A 101 -20.48 -7.34 -22.91
N SER A 102 -21.60 -7.07 -23.57
CA SER A 102 -22.93 -7.11 -22.93
C SER A 102 -23.98 -7.88 -23.74
N GLN A 103 -25.01 -8.33 -23.03
CA GLN A 103 -25.94 -9.35 -23.49
C GLN A 103 -26.95 -8.81 -24.51
N GLY A 104 -27.14 -9.57 -25.59
CA GLY A 104 -27.95 -9.19 -26.76
C GLY A 104 -27.04 -8.80 -27.92
N SER A 105 -27.05 -9.59 -29.01
CA SER A 105 -26.23 -9.41 -30.21
C SER A 105 -24.79 -8.94 -29.95
N VAL A 106 -24.12 -9.56 -28.98
CA VAL A 106 -22.76 -9.24 -28.47
C VAL A 106 -22.38 -7.76 -28.66
N VAL A 107 -22.92 -6.90 -27.80
CA VAL A 107 -22.54 -5.47 -27.81
C VAL A 107 -21.17 -5.31 -27.15
N VAL A 108 -20.24 -4.72 -27.88
CA VAL A 108 -18.86 -4.45 -27.47
C VAL A 108 -18.74 -3.00 -27.05
N THR A 109 -18.21 -2.73 -25.85
CA THR A 109 -17.75 -1.39 -25.46
C THR A 109 -16.22 -1.37 -25.49
N PHE A 110 -15.62 -0.37 -26.14
CA PHE A 110 -14.18 -0.24 -26.33
C PHE A 110 -13.74 1.22 -26.28
N ASP A 111 -12.50 1.47 -25.87
CA ASP A 111 -11.89 2.81 -25.91
C ASP A 111 -10.89 2.93 -27.06
N LEU A 112 -10.88 4.10 -27.69
CA LEU A 112 -9.98 4.49 -28.76
C LEU A 112 -9.05 5.59 -28.27
N TRP A 113 -7.76 5.47 -28.61
CA TRP A 113 -6.72 6.44 -28.25
C TRP A 113 -6.13 7.10 -29.48
N PHE A 114 -6.14 8.44 -29.48
CA PHE A 114 -5.57 9.26 -30.55
C PHE A 114 -4.47 10.20 -30.01
N ASP A 115 -3.41 10.44 -30.81
CA ASP A 115 -2.31 11.39 -30.50
C ASP A 115 -2.72 12.87 -30.61
N GLN A 116 -3.90 13.15 -31.18
CA GLN A 116 -4.43 14.49 -31.40
C GLN A 116 -5.93 14.53 -31.09
N LEU A 117 -6.51 15.73 -31.08
CA LEU A 117 -7.95 15.91 -30.87
C LEU A 117 -8.72 15.48 -32.12
N VAL A 118 -9.53 14.44 -31.98
CA VAL A 118 -10.45 13.93 -33.01
C VAL A 118 -11.87 14.09 -32.49
N GLU A 119 -12.78 14.59 -33.31
CA GLU A 119 -14.20 14.67 -32.93
C GLU A 119 -14.84 13.29 -32.94
N ALA A 120 -15.71 13.00 -31.98
CA ALA A 120 -16.33 11.67 -31.86
C ALA A 120 -17.09 11.25 -33.15
N GLN A 121 -17.74 12.20 -33.82
CA GLN A 121 -18.45 11.98 -35.07
C GLN A 121 -17.52 11.74 -36.28
N GLU A 122 -16.32 12.32 -36.26
CA GLU A 122 -15.28 12.06 -37.28
C GLU A 122 -14.67 10.66 -37.10
N ALA A 123 -14.35 10.29 -35.85
CA ALA A 123 -13.90 8.94 -35.52
C ALA A 123 -14.94 7.87 -35.90
N GLU A 124 -16.23 8.15 -35.71
CA GLU A 124 -17.35 7.25 -36.04
C GLU A 124 -17.42 7.00 -37.55
N GLN A 125 -17.40 8.07 -38.36
CA GLN A 125 -17.43 7.97 -39.82
C GLN A 125 -16.19 7.27 -40.40
N GLN A 126 -15.01 7.56 -39.86
CA GLN A 126 -13.75 6.97 -40.33
C GLN A 126 -13.61 5.49 -39.93
N LEU A 127 -14.19 5.08 -38.80
CA LEU A 127 -14.32 3.67 -38.41
C LEU A 127 -15.34 2.94 -39.29
N GLU A 128 -16.51 3.54 -39.55
CA GLU A 128 -17.52 2.96 -40.45
C GLU A 128 -16.97 2.76 -41.86
N ALA A 129 -16.21 3.74 -42.37
CA ALA A 129 -15.52 3.67 -43.67
C ALA A 129 -14.42 2.60 -43.70
N GLY A 130 -13.54 2.57 -42.70
CA GLY A 130 -12.47 1.57 -42.60
C GLY A 130 -13.00 0.13 -42.52
N LEU A 131 -14.14 -0.07 -41.86
CA LEU A 131 -14.86 -1.35 -41.80
C LEU A 131 -15.58 -1.73 -43.11
N GLN A 132 -15.48 -0.93 -44.18
CA GLN A 132 -15.90 -1.31 -45.52
C GLN A 132 -14.81 -2.04 -46.31
N ASP A 133 -13.55 -1.64 -46.10
CA ASP A 133 -12.39 -2.13 -46.84
C ASP A 133 -11.53 -3.14 -46.04
N ALA A 134 -11.76 -3.29 -44.74
CA ALA A 134 -11.07 -4.27 -43.88
C ALA A 134 -11.62 -5.70 -44.04
N GLU A 135 -10.91 -6.57 -44.76
CA GLU A 135 -11.17 -8.03 -44.80
C GLU A 135 -10.62 -8.74 -43.54
N GLY A 136 -11.20 -8.45 -42.37
CA GLY A 136 -10.69 -8.91 -41.07
C GLY A 136 -11.54 -9.99 -40.37
N GLY A 137 -11.04 -11.23 -40.34
CA GLY A 137 -11.26 -12.14 -39.19
C GLY A 137 -12.63 -12.79 -38.97
N GLY A 138 -13.55 -12.80 -39.94
CA GLY A 138 -14.81 -13.58 -39.84
C GLY A 138 -15.89 -13.03 -38.90
N LEU A 139 -15.62 -11.91 -38.23
CA LEU A 139 -16.59 -11.14 -37.46
C LEU A 139 -17.35 -10.17 -38.40
N VAL A 140 -18.68 -10.14 -38.29
CA VAL A 140 -19.54 -9.22 -39.07
C VAL A 140 -20.13 -8.20 -38.11
N ILE A 141 -19.75 -6.92 -38.24
CA ILE A 141 -20.22 -5.82 -37.40
C ILE A 141 -21.49 -5.18 -38.00
N ASP A 142 -22.45 -4.79 -37.15
CA ASP A 142 -23.54 -3.92 -37.60
C ASP A 142 -23.08 -2.46 -37.70
N ARG A 143 -22.79 -1.98 -38.91
CA ARG A 143 -22.31 -0.61 -39.15
C ARG A 143 -23.26 0.46 -38.58
N ASN A 144 -24.57 0.21 -38.62
CA ASN A 144 -25.60 1.12 -38.08
C ASN A 144 -25.64 1.17 -36.53
N SER A 145 -24.82 0.38 -35.84
CA SER A 145 -24.74 0.33 -34.38
C SER A 145 -23.49 1.00 -33.80
N ILE A 146 -22.58 1.45 -34.67
CA ILE A 146 -21.34 2.09 -34.25
C ILE A 146 -21.70 3.45 -33.66
N HIS A 147 -21.40 3.64 -32.38
CA HIS A 147 -21.59 4.90 -31.67
C HIS A 147 -20.35 5.26 -30.88
N ILE A 148 -19.75 6.41 -31.19
CA ILE A 148 -18.58 6.92 -30.48
C ILE A 148 -18.96 8.16 -29.68
N THR A 149 -18.58 8.14 -28.41
CA THR A 149 -18.87 9.22 -27.46
C THR A 149 -17.59 9.69 -26.78
N ALA A 150 -17.50 11.01 -26.55
CA ALA A 150 -16.46 11.55 -25.69
C ALA A 150 -16.92 11.43 -24.22
N PRO A 151 -16.02 11.10 -23.27
CA PRO A 151 -16.36 10.99 -21.86
C PRO A 151 -16.91 12.32 -21.31
N LEU A 152 -17.75 12.27 -20.27
CA LEU A 152 -18.45 13.45 -19.70
C LEU A 152 -17.54 14.64 -19.30
N LYS A 153 -16.23 14.41 -19.09
CA LYS A 153 -15.21 15.47 -18.95
C LYS A 153 -15.06 16.34 -20.20
N ALA A 154 -15.17 15.78 -21.40
CA ALA A 154 -14.97 16.50 -22.66
C ALA A 154 -16.02 17.60 -22.89
N ASN A 155 -17.25 17.42 -22.40
CA ASN A 155 -18.29 18.45 -22.48
C ASN A 155 -18.05 19.64 -21.53
N ILE A 156 -17.04 19.62 -20.65
CA ILE A 156 -16.68 20.78 -19.83
C ILE A 156 -16.21 21.95 -20.72
N SER A 157 -15.57 21.69 -21.86
CA SER A 157 -15.16 22.74 -22.81
C SER A 157 -16.34 23.39 -23.55
N ALA A 158 -17.43 22.66 -23.78
CA ALA A 158 -18.67 23.16 -24.38
C ALA A 158 -19.62 23.82 -23.35
N ILE A 159 -19.64 23.29 -22.12
CA ILE A 159 -20.47 23.78 -21.02
C ILE A 159 -19.83 24.99 -20.32
N SER A 160 -18.49 25.06 -20.22
CA SER A 160 -17.78 26.17 -19.55
C SER A 160 -18.07 27.55 -20.18
N PRO A 161 -18.11 27.74 -21.51
CA PRO A 161 -18.53 29.00 -22.13
C PRO A 161 -20.00 29.34 -21.83
N LEU A 162 -20.88 28.33 -21.78
CA LEU A 162 -22.30 28.48 -21.44
C LEU A 162 -22.48 28.89 -19.97
N ILE A 163 -21.86 28.18 -19.03
CA ILE A 163 -21.84 28.50 -17.60
C ILE A 163 -21.18 29.85 -17.37
N THR A 164 -20.07 30.17 -18.03
CA THR A 164 -19.38 31.46 -17.91
C THR A 164 -20.24 32.60 -18.47
N LYS A 165 -20.95 32.38 -19.58
CA LYS A 165 -21.89 33.36 -20.15
C LYS A 165 -23.10 33.57 -19.22
N ILE A 166 -23.65 32.50 -18.66
CA ILE A 166 -24.71 32.50 -17.65
C ILE A 166 -24.26 33.27 -16.40
N ILE A 167 -23.11 32.92 -15.82
CA ILE A 167 -22.53 33.57 -14.63
C ILE A 167 -22.23 35.05 -14.91
N ASN A 168 -21.61 35.39 -16.05
CA ASN A 168 -21.33 36.79 -16.39
C ASN A 168 -22.61 37.59 -16.65
N GLN A 169 -23.63 36.99 -17.26
CA GLN A 169 -24.95 37.60 -17.47
C GLN A 169 -25.67 37.85 -16.13
N TYR A 170 -25.51 36.99 -15.12
CA TYR A 170 -26.05 37.20 -13.77
C TYR A 170 -25.20 38.15 -12.92
N LEU A 171 -23.88 38.16 -13.07
CA LEU A 171 -22.99 39.16 -12.44
C LEU A 171 -23.28 40.58 -12.95
N LEU A 172 -23.67 40.72 -14.22
CA LEU A 172 -24.15 41.99 -14.79
C LEU A 172 -25.58 42.35 -14.36
N ALA A 173 -26.42 41.37 -14.03
CA ALA A 173 -27.80 41.58 -13.59
C ALA A 173 -27.98 41.76 -12.08
N GLY A 174 -26.98 41.41 -11.27
CA GLY A 174 -26.97 41.64 -9.81
C GLY A 174 -27.82 40.68 -8.96
N HIS A 175 -28.41 39.63 -9.55
CA HIS A 175 -29.33 38.70 -8.89
C HIS A 175 -29.13 37.24 -9.32
N ILE A 176 -29.44 36.30 -8.43
CA ILE A 176 -29.29 34.84 -8.62
C ILE A 176 -30.67 34.17 -8.90
N PRO A 177 -30.75 33.15 -9.78
CA PRO A 177 -31.99 32.39 -10.00
C PRO A 177 -32.56 31.72 -8.74
N PRO A 178 -33.89 31.76 -8.49
CA PRO A 178 -34.51 31.18 -7.29
C PRO A 178 -34.24 29.69 -7.05
N ALA A 179 -33.96 28.92 -8.12
CA ALA A 179 -33.62 27.50 -8.03
C ALA A 179 -32.31 27.21 -7.26
N LEU A 180 -31.43 28.20 -7.10
CA LEU A 180 -30.19 28.08 -6.31
C LEU A 180 -30.38 28.49 -4.84
N ASN A 181 -31.54 29.06 -4.47
CA ASN A 181 -31.88 29.46 -3.10
C ASN A 181 -32.58 28.35 -2.29
N THR A 182 -32.59 27.11 -2.80
CA THR A 182 -33.12 25.93 -2.11
C THR A 182 -32.01 24.95 -1.76
N ALA A 183 -31.84 24.68 -0.45
CA ALA A 183 -30.87 23.71 0.06
C ALA A 183 -31.58 22.51 0.71
N VAL A 184 -30.95 21.33 0.64
CA VAL A 184 -31.42 20.10 1.32
C VAL A 184 -30.39 19.76 2.39
N ILE A 185 -30.77 19.87 3.67
CA ILE A 185 -29.85 19.75 4.81
C ILE A 185 -30.11 18.46 5.61
N ARG A 186 -29.02 17.82 6.04
CA ARG A 186 -28.98 16.88 7.18
C ARG A 186 -28.14 17.55 8.30
N PRO A 187 -28.74 18.00 9.42
CA PRO A 187 -28.05 18.63 10.57
C PRO A 187 -27.61 17.56 11.61
N PRO A 188 -26.86 17.86 12.72
CA PRO A 188 -26.55 19.16 13.37
C PRO A 188 -25.04 19.54 13.41
N LEU A 189 -24.60 20.81 13.37
CA LEU A 189 -24.68 21.96 14.33
C LEU A 189 -23.72 21.80 15.54
N GLU A 190 -23.03 22.84 16.06
CA GLU A 190 -23.48 24.23 16.27
C GLU A 190 -22.37 25.34 16.20
N ASN A 191 -22.73 26.57 16.57
CA ASN A 191 -22.13 27.90 16.27
C ASN A 191 -21.51 28.52 17.58
N PRO A 192 -21.40 29.85 17.87
CA PRO A 192 -21.65 31.13 17.16
C PRO A 192 -20.40 32.06 17.11
N THR A 193 -20.36 33.38 16.81
CA THR A 193 -21.29 34.48 16.43
C THR A 193 -20.56 35.46 15.48
N LEU A 194 -21.27 36.20 14.60
CA LEU A 194 -20.87 37.58 14.22
C LEU A 194 -22.08 38.38 13.69
N ASN A 195 -22.33 39.56 14.28
CA ASN A 195 -23.43 40.48 13.95
C ASN A 195 -22.91 41.65 13.07
N PRO A 196 -23.67 42.20 12.10
CA PRO A 196 -23.12 43.10 11.10
C PRO A 196 -23.51 44.57 11.33
N GLU A 197 -22.60 45.36 11.92
CA GLU A 197 -22.59 46.81 11.73
C GLU A 197 -21.16 47.31 11.43
N HIS A 198 -21.07 48.42 10.70
CA HIS A 198 -19.87 49.05 10.13
C HIS A 198 -19.27 48.45 8.84
N THR A 199 -19.71 49.08 7.76
CA THR A 199 -19.26 49.00 6.36
C THR A 199 -17.75 49.13 6.13
N THR A 200 -17.18 48.32 5.22
CA THR A 200 -16.24 48.80 4.18
C THR A 200 -16.33 47.98 2.88
N GLY A 201 -16.53 48.66 1.75
CA GLY A 201 -15.78 48.31 0.53
C GLY A 201 -16.35 47.32 -0.51
N LEU A 202 -17.65 47.01 -0.55
CA LEU A 202 -18.26 46.30 -1.68
C LEU A 202 -19.17 47.25 -2.48
N SER A 203 -18.98 47.28 -3.81
CA SER A 203 -19.80 48.08 -4.73
C SER A 203 -21.22 47.54 -4.86
N ASP A 204 -22.17 48.38 -5.27
CA ASP A 204 -23.62 48.11 -5.26
C ASP A 204 -24.00 46.76 -5.90
N ILE A 205 -23.40 46.39 -7.03
CA ILE A 205 -23.65 45.11 -7.71
C ILE A 205 -23.21 43.93 -6.83
N THR A 206 -22.05 44.03 -6.19
CA THR A 206 -21.52 42.96 -5.32
C THR A 206 -22.32 42.86 -4.02
N HIS A 207 -22.72 44.00 -3.45
CA HIS A 207 -23.59 44.05 -2.29
C HIS A 207 -24.99 43.46 -2.61
N ASN A 208 -25.61 43.85 -3.72
CA ASN A 208 -26.89 43.30 -4.17
C ASN A 208 -26.81 41.80 -4.48
N TRP A 209 -25.70 41.34 -5.06
CA TRP A 209 -25.46 39.91 -5.30
C TRP A 209 -25.43 39.13 -3.98
N PHE A 210 -24.61 39.53 -3.00
CA PHE A 210 -24.56 38.91 -1.68
C PHE A 210 -25.91 38.99 -0.94
N THR A 211 -26.58 40.13 -0.97
CA THR A 211 -27.90 40.32 -0.37
C THR A 211 -28.95 39.40 -1.01
N SER A 212 -28.92 39.20 -2.34
CA SER A 212 -29.82 38.26 -3.04
C SER A 212 -29.49 36.78 -2.81
N TYR A 213 -28.21 36.47 -2.52
CA TYR A 213 -27.76 35.12 -2.16
C TYR A 213 -28.14 34.75 -0.71
N LEU A 214 -28.10 35.71 0.21
CA LEU A 214 -28.27 35.46 1.64
C LEU A 214 -29.74 35.53 2.11
N ILE A 215 -30.58 36.35 1.46
CA ILE A 215 -31.98 36.60 1.83
C ILE A 215 -32.96 35.74 1.02
N GLY A 216 -34.07 35.32 1.63
CA GLY A 216 -35.16 34.61 0.95
C GLY A 216 -34.88 33.13 0.63
N ARG A 217 -33.83 32.57 1.23
CA ARG A 217 -33.48 31.14 1.12
C ARG A 217 -34.44 30.26 1.90
N THR A 218 -34.74 29.08 1.36
CA THR A 218 -35.50 28.05 2.09
C THR A 218 -34.81 26.69 2.08
N GLU A 219 -34.87 25.99 3.20
CA GLU A 219 -34.44 24.61 3.36
C GLU A 219 -35.62 23.65 3.46
N HIS A 220 -35.44 22.41 3.02
CA HIS A 220 -36.38 21.32 3.22
C HIS A 220 -35.67 19.97 3.15
N VAL A 221 -36.20 18.96 3.81
CA VAL A 221 -35.65 17.61 3.84
C VAL A 221 -36.37 16.75 2.79
N ILE A 222 -35.63 15.88 2.10
CA ILE A 222 -36.18 14.86 1.20
C ILE A 222 -35.74 13.48 1.68
N LEU A 223 -36.71 12.61 1.94
CA LEU A 223 -36.51 11.21 2.33
C LEU A 223 -37.25 10.32 1.33
N GLY A 224 -36.51 9.59 0.50
CA GLY A 224 -37.06 8.83 -0.61
C GLY A 224 -37.77 9.75 -1.62
N LYS A 225 -39.09 9.58 -1.78
CA LYS A 225 -39.95 10.41 -2.64
C LYS A 225 -40.68 11.53 -1.88
N THR A 226 -40.51 11.63 -0.56
CA THR A 226 -41.31 12.50 0.29
C THR A 226 -40.50 13.72 0.71
N LYS A 227 -41.10 14.92 0.63
CA LYS A 227 -40.46 16.22 0.85
C LYS A 227 -41.14 17.00 1.98
N SER A 228 -40.36 17.56 2.90
CA SER A 228 -40.87 18.38 4.00
C SER A 228 -41.35 19.76 3.54
N TYR A 229 -42.09 20.44 4.42
CA TYR A 229 -42.45 21.84 4.22
C TYR A 229 -41.18 22.73 4.26
N PRO A 230 -41.05 23.74 3.39
CA PRO A 230 -39.89 24.63 3.35
C PRO A 230 -39.85 25.59 4.55
N HIS A 231 -38.65 25.81 5.09
CA HIS A 231 -38.36 26.74 6.19
C HIS A 231 -37.35 27.81 5.78
N ASN A 232 -37.53 29.05 6.25
CA ASN A 232 -36.68 30.18 5.87
C ASN A 232 -35.33 30.13 6.60
N VAL A 233 -34.23 30.21 5.86
CA VAL A 233 -32.86 30.16 6.41
C VAL A 233 -32.40 31.58 6.77
N THR A 234 -32.28 31.87 8.07
CA THR A 234 -31.98 33.21 8.59
C THR A 234 -30.49 33.49 8.85
N CYS A 235 -29.63 32.47 8.88
CA CYS A 235 -28.18 32.61 9.05
C CYS A 235 -27.41 31.43 8.41
N GLY A 236 -26.09 31.58 8.23
CA GLY A 236 -25.21 30.53 7.71
C GLY A 236 -24.96 30.52 6.18
N VAL A 237 -23.80 29.98 5.79
CA VAL A 237 -23.41 29.69 4.39
C VAL A 237 -23.38 28.16 4.23
N PRO A 238 -23.86 27.57 3.11
CA PRO A 238 -23.88 26.12 2.95
C PRO A 238 -22.47 25.53 2.94
N GLN A 239 -22.20 24.59 3.84
CA GLN A 239 -20.95 23.83 3.87
C GLN A 239 -21.06 22.67 2.88
N SER A 240 -20.52 22.84 1.66
CA SER A 240 -20.50 21.78 0.65
C SER A 240 -19.18 21.02 0.66
N SER A 241 -19.25 19.79 1.16
CA SER A 241 -18.41 18.63 0.88
C SER A 241 -17.43 18.77 -0.30
N VAL A 242 -16.13 18.85 -0.01
CA VAL A 242 -15.08 18.28 -0.86
C VAL A 242 -14.14 17.50 0.03
N LEU A 243 -14.47 16.23 0.22
CA LEU A 243 -13.58 15.21 0.75
C LEU A 243 -13.30 14.27 -0.43
N GLY A 244 -12.02 14.11 -0.78
CA GLY A 244 -11.56 13.26 -1.88
C GLY A 244 -11.01 14.03 -3.10
N PRO A 245 -9.97 13.53 -3.79
CA PRO A 245 -8.93 12.64 -3.30
C PRO A 245 -7.49 13.15 -3.61
N THR A 246 -6.50 12.70 -2.84
CA THR A 246 -5.07 12.91 -3.14
C THR A 246 -4.69 12.33 -4.52
N LEU A 247 -5.36 11.25 -4.93
CA LEU A 247 -5.27 10.60 -6.24
C LEU A 247 -5.54 11.52 -7.46
N TYR A 248 -6.18 12.68 -7.30
CA TYR A 248 -6.36 13.65 -8.40
C TYR A 248 -5.21 14.66 -8.53
N LEU A 249 -4.17 14.57 -7.67
CA LEU A 249 -3.14 15.61 -7.53
C LEU A 249 -1.78 15.25 -8.15
N SER A 250 -1.59 13.99 -8.55
CA SER A 250 -0.37 13.51 -9.21
C SER A 250 -0.10 14.26 -10.53
N GLY A 251 -1.15 14.45 -11.35
CA GLY A 251 -1.06 15.14 -12.66
C GLY A 251 -1.20 16.67 -12.65
N LEU A 252 -1.66 17.29 -11.56
CA LEU A 252 -1.96 18.73 -11.53
C LEU A 252 -0.93 19.54 -10.74
N SER A 253 -0.02 20.22 -11.46
CA SER A 253 0.88 21.20 -10.85
C SER A 253 0.14 22.49 -10.46
N PHE A 254 -0.30 22.55 -9.21
CA PHE A 254 -0.88 23.76 -8.60
C PHE A 254 0.15 24.87 -8.31
N ASP A 255 1.38 24.79 -8.86
CA ASP A 255 2.47 25.73 -8.60
C ASP A 255 2.06 27.20 -8.83
N THR A 256 1.29 27.46 -9.89
CA THR A 256 0.77 28.80 -10.22
C THR A 256 -0.21 29.30 -9.16
N HIS A 257 -1.11 28.43 -8.70
CA HIS A 257 -2.08 28.70 -7.64
C HIS A 257 -1.41 28.89 -6.27
N ILE A 258 -0.42 28.06 -5.94
CA ILE A 258 0.39 28.18 -4.72
C ILE A 258 1.22 29.47 -4.76
N LYS A 259 1.91 29.78 -5.86
CA LYS A 259 2.63 31.06 -6.06
C LYS A 259 1.67 32.25 -5.91
N HIS A 260 0.45 32.16 -6.45
CA HIS A 260 -0.58 33.19 -6.30
C HIS A 260 -1.04 33.35 -4.83
N ARG A 261 -1.39 32.25 -4.13
CA ARG A 261 -1.76 32.27 -2.70
C ARG A 261 -0.64 32.79 -1.81
N CYS A 262 0.61 32.42 -2.08
CA CYS A 262 1.76 32.97 -1.36
C CYS A 262 1.89 34.47 -1.59
N LYS A 263 1.77 34.94 -2.84
CA LYS A 263 1.85 36.35 -3.21
C LYS A 263 0.74 37.18 -2.55
N THR A 264 -0.51 36.69 -2.52
CA THR A 264 -1.63 37.39 -1.87
C THR A 264 -1.51 37.37 -0.35
N SER A 265 -1.08 36.27 0.25
CA SER A 265 -0.85 36.19 1.71
C SER A 265 0.25 37.16 2.16
N PHE A 266 1.39 37.22 1.45
CA PHE A 266 2.43 38.22 1.73
C PHE A 266 1.99 39.66 1.44
N TYR A 267 1.09 39.88 0.47
CA TYR A 267 0.48 41.20 0.26
C TYR A 267 -0.38 41.62 1.46
N HIS A 268 -1.27 40.74 1.95
CA HIS A 268 -2.09 41.01 3.13
C HIS A 268 -1.22 41.22 4.38
N LEU A 269 -0.20 40.40 4.61
CA LEU A 269 0.75 40.59 5.72
C LEU A 269 1.42 41.97 5.67
N ARG A 270 1.90 42.42 4.49
CA ARG A 270 2.47 43.77 4.33
C ARG A 270 1.45 44.89 4.58
N SER A 271 0.19 44.70 4.20
CA SER A 271 -0.88 45.66 4.48
C SER A 271 -1.22 45.71 5.97
N ILE A 272 -1.28 44.57 6.66
CA ILE A 272 -1.44 44.49 8.12
C ILE A 272 -0.27 45.18 8.82
N THR A 273 0.98 44.96 8.39
CA THR A 273 2.17 45.65 8.95
C THR A 273 2.09 47.18 8.81
N LYS A 274 1.45 47.71 7.75
CA LYS A 274 1.25 49.17 7.58
C LYS A 274 0.15 49.73 8.49
N LEU A 275 -0.89 48.95 8.75
CA LEU A 275 -2.01 49.33 9.64
C LEU A 275 -1.69 49.09 11.13
N HIS A 276 -0.69 48.26 11.41
CA HIS A 276 -0.26 47.83 12.75
C HIS A 276 -0.04 48.93 13.80
N PRO A 277 0.41 50.17 13.48
CA PRO A 277 0.45 51.26 14.46
C PRO A 277 -0.92 51.70 14.99
N ALA A 278 -2.01 51.37 14.28
CA ALA A 278 -3.39 51.70 14.61
C ALA A 278 -4.24 50.47 15.01
N LEU A 279 -3.62 49.29 15.18
CA LEU A 279 -4.31 48.04 15.53
C LEU A 279 -3.91 47.54 16.93
N THR A 280 -4.88 47.02 17.67
CA THR A 280 -4.62 46.23 18.89
C THR A 280 -4.07 44.85 18.52
N LEU A 281 -3.49 44.13 19.48
CA LEU A 281 -3.02 42.75 19.26
C LEU A 281 -4.18 41.84 18.84
N ALA A 282 -5.32 41.93 19.52
CA ALA A 282 -6.51 41.11 19.24
C ALA A 282 -7.15 41.44 17.88
N ASP A 283 -7.05 42.67 17.39
CA ASP A 283 -7.53 43.01 16.05
C ASP A 283 -6.55 42.56 14.98
N ALA A 284 -5.23 42.72 15.21
CA ALA A 284 -4.20 42.16 14.33
C ALA A 284 -4.32 40.63 14.21
N GLU A 285 -4.66 39.94 15.31
CA GLU A 285 -4.95 38.51 15.35
C GLU A 285 -6.14 38.14 14.43
N LYS A 286 -7.29 38.84 14.56
CA LYS A 286 -8.44 38.67 13.66
C LYS A 286 -8.08 38.92 12.21
N PHE A 287 -7.31 39.97 11.91
CA PHE A 287 -6.85 40.24 10.54
C PHE A 287 -5.93 39.14 10.01
N VAL A 288 -5.03 38.59 10.82
CA VAL A 288 -4.16 37.49 10.41
C VAL A 288 -4.96 36.20 10.20
N HIS A 289 -5.91 35.85 11.08
CA HIS A 289 -6.76 34.69 10.86
C HIS A 289 -7.67 34.84 9.63
N ALA A 290 -8.34 35.98 9.48
CA ALA A 290 -9.26 36.22 8.36
C ALA A 290 -8.56 36.34 7.00
N PHE A 291 -7.36 36.92 6.95
CA PHE A 291 -6.66 37.18 5.69
C PHE A 291 -5.52 36.20 5.35
N VAL A 292 -4.96 35.50 6.33
CA VAL A 292 -3.78 34.64 6.14
C VAL A 292 -4.08 33.20 6.56
N SER A 293 -4.43 32.93 7.82
CA SER A 293 -4.65 31.55 8.29
C SER A 293 -5.79 30.88 7.53
N SER A 294 -6.92 31.56 7.30
CA SER A 294 -8.03 31.07 6.47
C SER A 294 -7.64 30.61 5.05
N ARG A 295 -6.54 31.15 4.48
CA ARG A 295 -6.01 30.77 3.15
C ARG A 295 -4.93 29.68 3.22
N LEU A 296 -4.27 29.57 4.38
CA LEU A 296 -3.32 28.51 4.75
C LEU A 296 -4.00 27.28 5.37
N ASP A 297 -5.30 27.39 5.70
CA ASP A 297 -6.15 26.35 6.28
C ASP A 297 -7.25 25.86 5.29
N TYR A 298 -7.25 26.39 4.06
CA TYR A 298 -8.16 26.01 2.98
C TYR A 298 -7.47 25.10 1.95
N CYS A 299 -7.96 23.87 1.80
CA CYS A 299 -7.40 22.83 0.91
C CYS A 299 -5.90 22.54 1.18
N ASN A 300 -5.55 22.25 2.43
CA ASN A 300 -4.16 22.12 2.90
C ASN A 300 -3.37 20.96 2.32
N ALA A 301 -4.05 19.85 1.97
CA ALA A 301 -3.43 18.73 1.26
C ALA A 301 -2.76 19.18 -0.07
N LEU A 302 -3.26 20.24 -0.72
CA LEU A 302 -2.63 20.82 -1.92
C LEU A 302 -1.30 21.52 -1.64
N LEU A 303 -0.97 21.81 -0.37
CA LEU A 303 0.18 22.62 0.04
C LEU A 303 1.42 21.76 0.42
N ILE A 304 1.28 20.42 0.45
CA ILE A 304 2.34 19.44 0.71
C ILE A 304 3.56 19.71 -0.19
N ARG A 305 3.34 19.88 -1.51
CA ARG A 305 4.40 20.13 -2.51
C ARG A 305 5.09 21.51 -2.38
N SER A 306 4.86 22.27 -1.31
CA SER A 306 5.49 23.59 -1.07
C SER A 306 5.61 23.98 0.41
N MET A 307 5.68 23.01 1.34
CA MET A 307 5.73 23.21 2.80
C MET A 307 6.64 24.37 3.26
N GLN A 308 7.87 24.49 2.73
CA GLN A 308 8.80 25.56 3.10
C GLN A 308 8.25 26.99 2.85
N ARG A 309 7.52 27.20 1.75
CA ARG A 309 6.92 28.51 1.42
C ARG A 309 5.73 28.79 2.32
N THR A 310 4.89 27.78 2.57
CA THR A 310 3.71 27.85 3.43
C THR A 310 4.11 28.14 4.88
N GLN A 311 5.12 27.43 5.42
CA GLN A 311 5.71 27.68 6.74
C GLN A 311 6.32 29.09 6.85
N SER A 312 6.93 29.61 5.79
CA SER A 312 7.47 30.97 5.76
C SER A 312 6.39 32.04 5.91
N ILE A 313 5.19 31.81 5.36
CA ILE A 313 4.02 32.71 5.54
C ILE A 313 3.55 32.65 6.99
N GLN A 314 3.36 31.46 7.56
CA GLN A 314 2.96 31.29 8.97
C GLN A 314 3.96 31.96 9.92
N ASN A 315 5.26 31.70 9.73
CA ASN A 315 6.33 32.32 10.52
C ASN A 315 6.31 33.86 10.40
N SER A 316 6.05 34.39 9.19
CA SER A 316 5.94 35.84 8.97
C SER A 316 4.70 36.43 9.63
N ALA A 317 3.58 35.69 9.62
CA ALA A 317 2.34 36.08 10.29
C ALA A 317 2.52 36.18 11.81
N VAL A 318 3.15 35.18 12.43
CA VAL A 318 3.48 35.18 13.86
C VAL A 318 4.43 36.33 14.21
N ARG A 319 5.46 36.60 13.41
CA ARG A 319 6.37 37.73 13.65
C ARG A 319 5.66 39.08 13.61
N ILE A 320 4.73 39.26 12.68
CA ILE A 320 3.92 40.49 12.55
C ILE A 320 2.95 40.63 13.72
N LEU A 321 2.31 39.53 14.15
CA LEU A 321 1.40 39.51 15.29
C LEU A 321 2.13 39.84 16.61
N MET A 322 3.21 39.12 16.90
CA MET A 322 3.94 39.21 18.17
C MET A 322 5.00 40.31 18.22
N ARG A 323 5.13 41.12 17.16
CA ARG A 323 6.10 42.23 17.05
C ARG A 323 7.57 41.78 17.20
N VAL A 324 7.85 40.55 16.78
CA VAL A 324 9.12 39.85 16.98
C VAL A 324 10.12 40.17 15.88
N TYR A 325 11.40 40.37 16.24
CA TYR A 325 12.45 40.67 15.28
C TYR A 325 12.61 39.57 14.23
N LYS A 326 13.02 39.95 13.01
CA LYS A 326 13.12 39.06 11.82
C LYS A 326 13.97 37.80 12.05
N HIS A 327 14.95 37.87 12.95
CA HIS A 327 15.96 36.83 13.19
C HIS A 327 15.74 36.03 14.48
N GLU A 328 14.72 36.34 15.29
CA GLU A 328 14.43 35.55 16.49
C GLU A 328 13.95 34.14 16.17
N TYR A 329 14.18 33.20 17.08
CA TYR A 329 13.75 31.81 16.93
C TYR A 329 12.24 31.69 17.12
N ILE A 330 11.53 31.21 16.09
CA ILE A 330 10.05 31.33 15.99
C ILE A 330 9.30 30.20 16.72
N THR A 331 9.93 29.05 16.92
CA THR A 331 9.32 27.83 17.48
C THR A 331 8.74 28.00 18.89
N PRO A 332 9.38 28.71 19.84
CA PRO A 332 8.81 28.97 21.17
C PRO A 332 7.56 29.87 21.10
N ILE A 333 7.54 30.81 20.15
CA ILE A 333 6.45 31.76 19.98
C ILE A 333 5.22 31.06 19.37
N LEU A 334 5.43 30.19 18.37
CA LEU A 334 4.41 29.28 17.84
C LEU A 334 3.78 28.43 18.96
N LYS A 335 4.60 27.87 19.87
CA LYS A 335 4.12 27.14 21.05
C LYS A 335 3.29 28.02 21.99
N SER A 336 3.74 29.24 22.31
CA SER A 336 2.99 30.16 23.18
C SER A 336 1.64 30.61 22.60
N LEU A 337 1.49 30.60 21.28
CA LEU A 337 0.25 30.91 20.57
C LEU A 337 -0.62 29.66 20.30
N HIS A 338 -0.18 28.47 20.68
CA HIS A 338 -0.80 27.19 20.31
C HIS A 338 -0.94 26.99 18.78
N TRP A 339 -0.06 27.59 17.98
CA TRP A 339 -0.08 27.45 16.52
C TRP A 339 0.82 26.30 16.08
N LEU A 340 0.21 25.17 15.72
CA LEU A 340 0.90 24.04 15.08
C LEU A 340 1.63 24.48 13.80
N PRO A 341 2.90 24.06 13.57
CA PRO A 341 3.58 24.17 12.28
C PRO A 341 2.77 23.56 11.13
N VAL A 342 3.01 24.03 9.90
CA VAL A 342 2.27 23.59 8.71
C VAL A 342 2.42 22.09 8.46
N SER A 343 3.56 21.47 8.77
CA SER A 343 3.72 20.01 8.71
C SER A 343 2.75 19.28 9.64
N LEU A 344 2.76 19.62 10.93
CA LEU A 344 1.86 19.02 11.92
C LEU A 344 0.37 19.32 11.63
N ARG A 345 0.06 20.44 10.95
CA ARG A 345 -1.32 20.72 10.47
C ARG A 345 -1.78 19.82 9.33
N ILE A 346 -0.87 19.34 8.50
CA ILE A 346 -1.17 18.41 7.40
C ILE A 346 -1.35 17.00 7.97
N GLU A 347 -0.46 16.58 8.86
CA GLU A 347 -0.53 15.33 9.63
C GLU A 347 -1.82 15.23 10.47
N PHE A 348 -2.24 16.33 11.11
CA PHE A 348 -3.53 16.41 11.81
C PHE A 348 -4.76 16.42 10.86
N MET A 349 -4.58 16.51 9.53
CA MET A 349 -5.64 16.36 8.54
C MET A 349 -5.66 14.98 7.85
N SER A 350 -4.58 14.21 7.89
CA SER A 350 -4.60 12.76 7.57
C SER A 350 -5.07 11.91 8.75
N CYS A 351 -5.12 12.51 9.95
CA CYS A 351 -5.78 11.99 11.14
C CYS A 351 -7.29 12.29 11.12
N GLY A 352 -8.13 11.26 10.98
CA GLY A 352 -9.58 11.33 11.12
C GLY A 352 -10.04 10.91 12.52
N VAL A 353 -11.11 11.53 13.03
CA VAL A 353 -11.76 11.10 14.28
C VAL A 353 -13.17 10.62 13.98
N LEU A 354 -13.45 9.37 14.33
CA LEU A 354 -14.78 8.78 14.29
C LEU A 354 -15.45 8.94 15.66
N ARG A 355 -16.75 9.28 15.66
CA ARG A 355 -17.56 9.40 16.88
C ARG A 355 -18.95 8.81 16.66
N VAL A 356 -19.44 8.10 17.66
CA VAL A 356 -20.81 7.58 17.76
C VAL A 356 -21.42 8.00 19.10
N ASP A 357 -22.69 7.65 19.34
CA ASP A 357 -23.33 7.94 20.62
C ASP A 357 -22.61 7.24 21.78
N THR A 358 -22.50 7.94 22.92
CA THR A 358 -21.75 7.48 24.10
C THR A 358 -22.25 6.10 24.57
N GLY A 359 -21.33 5.13 24.69
CA GLY A 359 -21.65 3.75 25.07
C GLY A 359 -21.98 2.81 23.91
N LEU A 360 -21.92 3.30 22.66
CA LEU A 360 -21.84 2.45 21.48
C LEU A 360 -20.38 2.26 21.04
N SER A 361 -20.14 1.18 20.31
CA SER A 361 -18.87 0.86 19.66
C SER A 361 -18.97 1.12 18.16
N ILE A 362 -17.82 1.23 17.50
CA ILE A 362 -17.71 1.53 16.08
C ILE A 362 -17.36 0.25 15.32
N GLN A 363 -18.22 -0.12 14.36
CA GLN A 363 -17.96 -1.18 13.39
C GLN A 363 -17.50 -0.54 12.08
N LEU A 364 -16.30 -0.90 11.59
CA LEU A 364 -15.76 -0.52 10.29
C LEU A 364 -15.83 -1.71 9.33
N ASP A 365 -16.39 -1.53 8.13
CA ASP A 365 -16.47 -2.55 7.08
C ASP A 365 -15.69 -2.08 5.84
N PHE A 366 -14.57 -2.76 5.54
CA PHE A 366 -13.68 -2.46 4.42
C PHE A 366 -14.02 -3.33 3.20
N ARG A 367 -14.52 -2.70 2.14
CA ARG A 367 -14.93 -3.38 0.88
C ARG A 367 -13.95 -3.22 -0.27
N GLN A 368 -13.03 -2.27 -0.16
CA GLN A 368 -11.92 -2.03 -1.08
C GLN A 368 -10.74 -1.56 -0.24
N PHE A 369 -9.57 -2.13 -0.48
CA PHE A 369 -8.34 -1.85 0.26
C PHE A 369 -7.16 -2.16 -0.64
N GLU A 370 -6.56 -1.12 -1.24
CA GLU A 370 -5.43 -1.24 -2.15
C GLU A 370 -4.37 -0.21 -1.71
N THR A 371 -3.42 -0.66 -0.92
CA THR A 371 -2.32 0.13 -0.33
C THR A 371 -1.00 -0.61 -0.50
N GLU A 372 0.11 0.11 -0.65
CA GLU A 372 1.43 -0.51 -0.68
C GLU A 372 1.70 -1.33 0.60
N GLU A 373 2.15 -2.57 0.45
CA GLU A 373 2.34 -3.49 1.57
C GLU A 373 3.51 -3.07 2.46
N SER A 374 3.29 -3.04 3.79
CA SER A 374 4.27 -2.59 4.80
C SER A 374 4.78 -1.15 4.69
N ILE A 375 4.33 -0.35 3.72
CA ILE A 375 4.73 1.06 3.52
C ILE A 375 3.52 1.99 3.72
N ASP A 376 2.52 1.90 2.85
CA ASP A 376 1.25 2.63 3.01
C ASP A 376 0.43 1.98 4.14
N THR A 377 0.34 2.65 5.28
CA THR A 377 -0.22 2.06 6.50
C THR A 377 -1.45 2.82 7.00
N LEU A 378 -2.56 2.10 7.18
CA LEU A 378 -3.73 2.57 7.91
C LEU A 378 -3.70 2.06 9.37
N ARG A 379 -3.60 2.98 10.32
CA ARG A 379 -3.63 2.71 11.77
C ARG A 379 -4.96 3.13 12.37
N LEU A 380 -5.61 2.20 13.07
CA LEU A 380 -6.89 2.39 13.75
C LEU A 380 -6.67 2.33 15.26
N TYR A 381 -7.11 3.38 15.97
CA TYR A 381 -6.93 3.50 17.41
C TYR A 381 -8.28 3.67 18.12
N GLU A 382 -8.44 2.97 19.24
CA GLU A 382 -9.48 3.23 20.22
C GLU A 382 -9.12 4.48 21.05
N GLY A 383 -10.08 5.39 21.22
CA GLY A 383 -9.89 6.67 21.91
C GLY A 383 -9.37 7.81 21.02
N ILE A 384 -9.03 8.93 21.66
CA ILE A 384 -8.53 10.16 21.02
C ILE A 384 -7.41 10.81 21.85
N GLY A 385 -6.51 11.53 21.21
CA GLY A 385 -5.41 12.24 21.88
C GLY A 385 -4.16 11.39 22.04
N LEU A 386 -3.38 11.64 23.10
CA LEU A 386 -2.09 10.98 23.34
C LEU A 386 -2.23 9.57 23.93
N ASP A 387 -3.31 9.32 24.67
CA ASP A 387 -3.57 8.05 25.38
C ASP A 387 -4.41 7.06 24.55
N LYS A 388 -4.46 7.24 23.23
CA LYS A 388 -5.17 6.37 22.29
C LYS A 388 -4.49 5.02 22.15
N LEU A 389 -5.25 3.93 22.06
CA LEU A 389 -4.73 2.56 21.97
C LEU A 389 -4.74 2.07 20.52
N LEU A 390 -3.58 1.76 19.95
CA LEU A 390 -3.50 1.14 18.62
C LEU A 390 -4.20 -0.22 18.66
N THR A 391 -5.11 -0.42 17.72
CA THR A 391 -6.09 -1.51 17.73
C THR A 391 -6.03 -2.37 16.47
N ALA A 392 -5.66 -1.78 15.33
CA ALA A 392 -5.31 -2.48 14.10
C ALA A 392 -4.33 -1.64 13.28
N GLU A 393 -3.36 -2.31 12.67
CA GLU A 393 -2.44 -1.76 11.67
C GLU A 393 -2.66 -2.55 10.36
N LEU A 394 -2.88 -1.85 9.25
CA LEU A 394 -3.40 -2.44 8.02
C LEU A 394 -2.64 -1.87 6.80
N SER A 395 -2.16 -2.76 5.92
CA SER A 395 -1.46 -2.42 4.65
C SER A 395 -1.71 -3.51 3.60
N GLY A 396 -1.25 -3.30 2.37
CA GLY A 396 -1.38 -4.27 1.27
C GLY A 396 -2.70 -4.18 0.49
N SER A 397 -3.00 -5.21 -0.30
CA SER A 397 -4.11 -5.25 -1.26
C SER A 397 -5.29 -6.17 -0.88
N THR A 398 -5.19 -6.86 0.26
CA THR A 398 -6.23 -7.78 0.73
C THR A 398 -7.22 -7.05 1.66
N PRO A 399 -8.53 -6.99 1.35
CA PRO A 399 -9.50 -6.32 2.22
C PRO A 399 -9.55 -6.95 3.62
N PRO A 400 -9.33 -6.17 4.70
CA PRO A 400 -9.23 -6.70 6.07
C PRO A 400 -10.57 -7.10 6.69
N GLY A 401 -11.69 -6.91 5.97
CA GLY A 401 -13.03 -7.26 6.43
C GLY A 401 -13.61 -6.25 7.42
N THR A 402 -14.25 -6.76 8.47
CA THR A 402 -14.80 -5.93 9.56
C THR A 402 -13.77 -5.73 10.67
N VAL A 403 -13.55 -4.47 11.06
CA VAL A 403 -12.75 -4.10 12.24
C VAL A 403 -13.65 -3.46 13.29
N TRP A 404 -13.55 -3.96 14.52
CA TRP A 404 -14.29 -3.44 15.68
C TRP A 404 -13.41 -2.54 16.54
N LEU A 405 -13.90 -1.34 16.83
CA LEU A 405 -13.31 -0.40 17.80
C LEU A 405 -14.34 -0.20 18.93
N LEU A 406 -13.98 -0.60 20.16
CA LEU A 406 -14.93 -0.77 21.26
C LEU A 406 -15.29 0.54 21.97
N THR A 407 -14.65 1.65 21.62
CA THR A 407 -14.89 2.99 22.16
C THR A 407 -15.87 3.81 21.31
N ASP A 408 -16.55 4.76 21.96
CA ASP A 408 -17.48 5.71 21.32
C ASP A 408 -16.77 6.77 20.46
N GLN A 409 -15.47 6.96 20.69
CA GLN A 409 -14.59 7.82 19.92
C GLN A 409 -13.34 7.03 19.52
N SER A 410 -12.92 7.17 18.27
CA SER A 410 -11.74 6.48 17.72
C SER A 410 -10.95 7.37 16.77
N THR A 411 -9.65 7.13 16.68
CA THR A 411 -8.73 7.85 15.78
C THR A 411 -8.30 6.95 14.63
N VAL A 412 -8.26 7.50 13.42
CA VAL A 412 -7.89 6.83 12.17
C VAL A 412 -6.74 7.62 11.56
N GLU A 413 -5.61 6.98 11.29
CA GLU A 413 -4.44 7.64 10.70
C GLU A 413 -3.96 6.85 9.48
N PHE A 414 -3.82 7.55 8.35
CA PHE A 414 -3.19 6.98 7.16
C PHE A 414 -1.83 7.65 6.93
N ALA A 415 -0.81 6.82 6.76
CA ALA A 415 0.56 7.20 6.42
C ALA A 415 0.94 6.60 5.06
N SER A 416 1.65 7.36 4.24
CA SER A 416 2.10 7.02 2.89
C SER A 416 3.38 7.79 2.59
N ASP A 417 4.25 7.28 1.71
CA ASP A 417 5.55 7.87 1.39
C ASP A 417 5.60 8.68 0.07
N ASP A 418 4.48 8.74 -0.65
CA ASP A 418 4.30 9.36 -1.98
C ASP A 418 5.10 8.69 -3.14
N ILE A 419 5.68 7.48 -2.97
CA ILE A 419 6.45 6.78 -4.03
C ILE A 419 5.57 5.89 -4.91
N ILE A 420 4.87 4.91 -4.33
CA ILE A 420 3.93 4.02 -5.04
C ILE A 420 2.51 4.38 -4.62
N THR A 421 1.67 4.78 -5.59
CA THR A 421 0.32 5.30 -5.30
C THR A 421 -0.77 4.38 -5.84
N LEU A 422 -1.39 3.61 -4.95
CA LEU A 422 -2.53 2.75 -5.24
C LEU A 422 -3.89 3.46 -5.00
N PRO A 423 -5.03 2.89 -5.44
CA PRO A 423 -6.36 3.50 -5.28
C PRO A 423 -6.81 3.76 -3.82
N GLY A 424 -6.10 3.21 -2.83
CA GLY A 424 -6.38 3.39 -1.42
C GLY A 424 -7.52 2.50 -0.93
N PHE A 425 -8.17 2.92 0.15
CA PHE A 425 -9.21 2.13 0.80
C PHE A 425 -10.56 2.85 0.87
N LYS A 426 -11.63 2.03 0.97
CA LYS A 426 -13.00 2.49 1.18
C LYS A 426 -13.66 1.69 2.29
N ALA A 427 -13.82 2.35 3.43
CA ALA A 427 -14.56 1.84 4.58
C ALA A 427 -15.94 2.48 4.69
N THR A 428 -16.90 1.72 5.21
CA THR A 428 -18.12 2.26 5.81
C THR A 428 -18.06 2.05 7.32
N TYR A 429 -18.69 2.93 8.11
CA TYR A 429 -18.77 2.75 9.56
C TYR A 429 -20.21 2.82 10.06
N SER A 430 -20.48 2.10 11.14
CA SER A 430 -21.77 2.09 11.83
C SER A 430 -21.60 1.98 13.34
N ALA A 431 -22.61 2.46 14.08
CA ALA A 431 -22.65 2.35 15.54
C ALA A 431 -23.36 1.07 15.96
N ALA A 432 -22.79 0.34 16.91
CA ALA A 432 -23.32 -0.94 17.39
C ALA A 432 -23.17 -1.05 18.92
N ASN A 433 -24.11 -1.73 19.58
CA ASN A 433 -24.08 -1.89 21.04
C ASN A 433 -23.40 -3.21 21.43
N MET A 434 -22.17 -3.11 21.93
CA MET A 434 -21.34 -4.27 22.30
C MET A 434 -21.24 -4.48 23.82
N SER A 435 -22.03 -3.75 24.62
CA SER A 435 -21.99 -3.79 26.09
C SER A 435 -22.39 -5.13 26.73
N SER A 436 -22.95 -6.07 25.95
CA SER A 436 -23.46 -7.36 26.42
C SER A 436 -22.84 -8.59 25.73
N LEU A 437 -21.66 -8.42 25.11
CA LEU A 437 -20.93 -9.51 24.44
C LEU A 437 -20.68 -10.71 25.37
N SER A 438 -21.17 -11.87 24.95
CA SER A 438 -20.86 -13.16 25.59
C SER A 438 -19.41 -13.58 25.34
N ASN A 439 -18.88 -14.46 26.20
CA ASN A 439 -17.56 -15.07 25.98
C ASN A 439 -17.48 -15.82 24.64
N GLN A 440 -18.60 -16.37 24.16
CA GLN A 440 -18.66 -17.08 22.88
C GLN A 440 -18.44 -16.12 21.71
N GLU A 441 -19.11 -14.96 21.70
CA GLU A 441 -18.94 -13.93 20.68
C GLU A 441 -17.54 -13.32 20.71
N LYS A 442 -16.94 -13.16 21.90
CA LYS A 442 -15.57 -12.61 22.06
C LYS A 442 -14.45 -13.49 21.49
N LEU A 443 -14.68 -14.80 21.38
CA LEU A 443 -13.65 -15.79 21.00
C LEU A 443 -13.89 -16.42 19.63
N SER A 444 -15.16 -16.60 19.24
CA SER A 444 -15.48 -17.38 18.04
C SER A 444 -15.14 -16.59 16.77
N CYS A 445 -14.30 -17.14 15.91
CA CYS A 445 -13.88 -16.52 14.66
C CYS A 445 -13.47 -17.57 13.62
N SER A 446 -14.10 -17.51 12.44
CA SER A 446 -13.73 -18.27 11.23
C SER A 446 -13.01 -17.38 10.21
N PHE A 447 -12.55 -16.20 10.63
CA PHE A 447 -11.83 -15.17 9.86
C PHE A 447 -12.44 -14.63 8.54
N GLU A 448 -13.52 -15.22 8.03
CA GLU A 448 -14.27 -14.81 6.83
C GLU A 448 -14.52 -13.29 6.77
N ASN A 449 -14.91 -12.70 7.90
CA ASN A 449 -15.32 -11.30 8.00
C ASN A 449 -14.29 -10.41 8.74
N GLY A 450 -13.00 -10.76 8.69
CA GLY A 450 -11.90 -10.06 9.37
C GLY A 450 -11.47 -10.74 10.67
N MET A 451 -10.66 -10.07 11.50
CA MET A 451 -10.09 -10.62 12.75
C MET A 451 -11.11 -10.82 13.90
N CYS A 452 -12.41 -10.62 13.64
CA CYS A 452 -13.48 -10.64 14.64
C CYS A 452 -13.19 -9.70 15.82
N PHE A 453 -12.92 -10.24 17.02
CA PHE A 453 -12.52 -9.50 18.22
C PHE A 453 -11.10 -9.84 18.70
N TRP A 454 -10.34 -10.60 17.92
CA TRP A 454 -8.94 -10.88 18.22
C TRP A 454 -8.11 -9.60 18.07
N ARG A 455 -7.16 -9.42 18.99
CA ARG A 455 -6.22 -8.30 19.03
C ARG A 455 -4.81 -8.82 18.88
N GLN A 456 -4.00 -8.10 18.11
CA GLN A 456 -2.57 -8.36 17.99
C GLN A 456 -1.84 -7.39 18.94
N PRO A 457 -0.84 -7.85 19.70
CA PRO A 457 -0.05 -6.97 20.54
C PRO A 457 0.99 -6.21 19.70
N GLN A 458 1.85 -5.42 20.35
CA GLN A 458 2.88 -4.58 19.71
C GLN A 458 4.28 -4.82 20.33
N ASP A 459 4.41 -5.86 21.15
CA ASP A 459 5.61 -6.23 21.92
C ASP A 459 6.22 -7.57 21.50
N ASP A 460 5.74 -8.19 20.42
CA ASP A 460 6.35 -9.33 19.72
C ASP A 460 6.93 -8.96 18.34
N ASP A 461 7.46 -9.96 17.64
CA ASP A 461 8.32 -9.75 16.49
C ASP A 461 7.56 -9.33 15.22
N SER A 462 6.30 -9.79 15.06
CA SER A 462 5.41 -9.40 13.98
C SER A 462 3.96 -9.88 14.21
N ASP A 463 3.05 -9.30 13.43
CA ASP A 463 1.61 -9.57 13.43
C ASP A 463 1.25 -10.83 12.62
N TRP A 464 0.14 -11.51 12.95
CA TRP A 464 -0.44 -12.52 12.06
C TRP A 464 -1.13 -11.85 10.87
N ILE A 465 -1.05 -12.49 9.70
CA ILE A 465 -1.70 -12.04 8.46
C ILE A 465 -2.97 -12.86 8.24
N ARG A 466 -4.06 -12.17 7.87
CA ARG A 466 -5.28 -12.81 7.36
C ARG A 466 -5.17 -12.95 5.84
N THR A 467 -5.23 -14.19 5.34
CA THR A 467 -5.08 -14.50 3.91
C THR A 467 -6.14 -15.50 3.42
N SER A 468 -6.18 -15.72 2.11
CA SER A 468 -7.07 -16.65 1.40
C SER A 468 -6.28 -17.37 0.32
N GLY A 469 -6.62 -18.63 0.01
CA GLY A 469 -5.88 -19.42 -0.97
C GLY A 469 -4.68 -20.15 -0.36
N SER A 470 -3.70 -20.50 -1.20
CA SER A 470 -2.46 -21.14 -0.75
C SER A 470 -1.48 -20.11 -0.19
N THR A 471 -0.78 -20.45 0.89
CA THR A 471 0.43 -19.73 1.32
C THR A 471 1.56 -19.84 0.29
N PHE A 472 2.36 -18.79 0.20
CA PHE A 472 3.60 -18.75 -0.57
C PHE A 472 4.80 -18.61 0.39
N PRO A 473 5.95 -19.29 0.14
CA PRO A 473 6.22 -20.21 -0.97
C PRO A 473 5.47 -21.55 -0.86
N PRO A 474 5.42 -22.37 -1.93
CA PRO A 474 4.84 -23.70 -1.86
C PRO A 474 5.61 -24.61 -0.88
N ASN A 475 4.92 -25.65 -0.40
CA ASN A 475 5.40 -26.62 0.62
C ASN A 475 5.45 -26.08 2.07
N THR A 476 4.71 -25.02 2.36
CA THR A 476 4.45 -24.52 3.72
C THR A 476 3.01 -24.00 3.83
N GLY A 477 2.42 -24.11 5.03
CA GLY A 477 1.05 -23.70 5.31
C GLY A 477 -0.05 -24.43 4.50
N PRO A 478 -1.31 -24.01 4.62
CA PRO A 478 -2.46 -24.65 3.97
C PRO A 478 -2.66 -24.16 2.53
N SER A 479 -3.29 -25.01 1.69
CA SER A 479 -3.68 -24.66 0.31
C SER A 479 -5.03 -23.91 0.21
N GLY A 480 -5.59 -23.47 1.34
CA GLY A 480 -6.94 -22.96 1.45
C GLY A 480 -7.48 -23.07 2.88
N ASP A 481 -8.58 -22.37 3.14
CA ASP A 481 -9.20 -22.29 4.46
C ASP A 481 -9.86 -23.63 4.89
N HIS A 482 -10.21 -23.76 6.17
CA HIS A 482 -10.93 -24.94 6.68
C HIS A 482 -12.45 -24.77 6.56
N THR A 483 -12.96 -23.59 6.92
CA THR A 483 -14.38 -23.20 6.95
C THR A 483 -15.19 -23.59 5.68
N LEU A 484 -14.70 -23.23 4.50
CA LEU A 484 -15.24 -23.53 3.16
C LEU A 484 -14.47 -24.65 2.46
N GLY A 485 -13.29 -25.02 2.97
CA GLY A 485 -12.46 -26.11 2.44
C GLY A 485 -11.88 -25.85 1.05
N ASN A 486 -11.63 -24.59 0.69
CA ASN A 486 -11.10 -24.20 -0.62
C ASN A 486 -10.28 -22.90 -0.54
N GLY A 487 -9.87 -22.34 -1.68
CA GLY A 487 -9.06 -21.12 -1.71
C GLY A 487 -9.81 -19.79 -1.62
N SER A 488 -11.12 -19.79 -1.37
CA SER A 488 -11.96 -18.57 -1.39
C SER A 488 -12.42 -18.05 -0.03
N GLY A 489 -12.32 -18.86 1.03
CA GLY A 489 -12.46 -18.38 2.41
C GLY A 489 -11.12 -17.92 2.99
N PHE A 490 -11.14 -17.50 4.24
CA PHE A 490 -10.05 -16.83 4.92
C PHE A 490 -9.63 -17.54 6.19
N TYR A 491 -8.33 -17.58 6.42
CA TYR A 491 -7.70 -18.03 7.66
C TYR A 491 -6.64 -17.02 8.08
N ILE A 492 -6.09 -17.18 9.29
CA ILE A 492 -4.90 -16.43 9.69
C ILE A 492 -3.66 -17.32 9.63
N VAL A 493 -2.55 -16.72 9.23
CA VAL A 493 -1.25 -17.38 9.16
C VAL A 493 -0.17 -16.43 9.63
N THR A 494 0.83 -17.00 10.29
CA THR A 494 2.07 -16.29 10.60
C THR A 494 2.79 -15.84 9.31
N PRO A 495 3.26 -14.59 9.20
CA PRO A 495 3.90 -14.08 8.00
C PRO A 495 5.20 -14.79 7.65
N VAL A 496 5.60 -14.66 6.39
CA VAL A 496 6.93 -15.05 5.90
C VAL A 496 8.01 -14.37 6.75
N SER A 497 8.96 -15.16 7.27
CA SER A 497 10.04 -14.68 8.14
C SER A 497 11.39 -14.87 7.45
N PRO A 498 11.93 -13.85 6.77
CA PRO A 498 13.22 -13.96 6.07
C PRO A 498 14.43 -14.00 7.04
N SER A 499 14.23 -13.61 8.29
CA SER A 499 15.24 -13.74 9.36
C SER A 499 15.48 -15.22 9.72
N GLN A 500 16.72 -15.53 10.10
CA GLN A 500 17.11 -16.86 10.63
C GLN A 500 16.85 -17.01 12.13
N GLN A 501 16.51 -15.92 12.82
CA GLN A 501 16.21 -15.92 14.25
C GLN A 501 14.82 -16.53 14.51
N PRO A 502 14.60 -17.17 15.66
CA PRO A 502 13.27 -17.64 16.03
C PRO A 502 12.37 -16.43 16.34
N SER A 503 11.19 -16.40 15.74
CA SER A 503 10.20 -15.31 15.91
C SER A 503 8.94 -15.81 16.59
N SER A 504 8.31 -14.93 17.36
CA SER A 504 7.07 -15.12 18.10
C SER A 504 5.96 -14.24 17.55
N PHE A 505 4.76 -14.80 17.42
CA PHE A 505 3.58 -14.14 16.87
C PHE A 505 2.38 -14.44 17.76
N ARG A 506 1.71 -13.43 18.33
CA ARG A 506 0.60 -13.63 19.26
C ARG A 506 -0.69 -12.97 18.79
N ILE A 507 -1.81 -13.62 19.06
CA ILE A 507 -3.13 -12.97 19.09
C ILE A 507 -3.80 -13.25 20.42
N HIS A 508 -4.53 -12.28 20.96
CA HIS A 508 -5.23 -12.39 22.22
C HIS A 508 -6.70 -12.01 22.13
N SER A 509 -7.53 -12.68 22.93
CA SER A 509 -8.96 -12.41 23.02
C SER A 509 -9.22 -11.15 23.83
N LEU A 510 -10.41 -10.57 23.67
CA LEU A 510 -10.95 -9.66 24.67
C LEU A 510 -11.05 -10.36 26.05
N PRO A 511 -11.03 -9.61 27.17
CA PRO A 511 -11.20 -10.17 28.51
C PRO A 511 -12.49 -10.97 28.67
N LEU A 512 -12.36 -12.19 29.20
CA LEU A 512 -13.42 -13.16 29.38
C LEU A 512 -13.95 -13.10 30.82
N ALA A 513 -15.26 -13.07 30.98
CA ALA A 513 -15.88 -13.12 32.30
C ALA A 513 -15.83 -14.57 32.84
N PRO A 514 -15.61 -14.80 34.15
CA PRO A 514 -15.61 -16.14 34.72
C PRO A 514 -17.00 -16.80 34.55
N PRO A 515 -17.10 -17.96 33.89
CA PRO A 515 -18.36 -18.64 33.62
C PRO A 515 -18.83 -19.45 34.83
N THR A 516 -20.11 -19.86 34.82
CA THR A 516 -20.69 -20.75 35.86
C THR A 516 -20.31 -22.22 35.67
N ARG A 517 -19.73 -22.58 34.52
CA ARG A 517 -19.30 -23.92 34.13
C ARG A 517 -18.01 -23.82 33.30
N PRO A 518 -17.17 -24.87 33.27
CA PRO A 518 -16.10 -24.98 32.28
C PRO A 518 -16.64 -24.82 30.86
N MET A 519 -15.85 -24.19 29.99
CA MET A 519 -16.16 -23.99 28.57
C MET A 519 -15.13 -24.76 27.71
N CYS A 520 -15.49 -25.14 26.49
CA CYS A 520 -14.56 -25.79 25.57
C CYS A 520 -14.22 -24.84 24.43
N LEU A 521 -12.94 -24.49 24.32
CA LEU A 521 -12.37 -23.78 23.19
C LEU A 521 -11.85 -24.83 22.20
N SER A 522 -12.43 -24.86 21.00
CA SER A 522 -11.97 -25.66 19.87
C SER A 522 -11.47 -24.75 18.74
N PHE A 523 -10.55 -25.25 17.92
CA PHE A 523 -9.95 -24.51 16.81
C PHE A 523 -9.33 -25.50 15.84
N TRP A 524 -9.16 -25.08 14.59
CA TRP A 524 -8.37 -25.80 13.61
C TRP A 524 -7.01 -25.13 13.45
N TYR A 525 -5.97 -25.94 13.30
CA TYR A 525 -4.61 -25.48 13.12
C TYR A 525 -3.92 -26.24 12.00
N HIS A 526 -3.08 -25.55 11.24
CA HIS A 526 -2.22 -26.13 10.22
C HIS A 526 -0.78 -25.83 10.58
N MET A 527 0.09 -26.83 10.47
CA MET A 527 1.48 -26.78 10.90
C MET A 527 2.29 -27.61 9.90
N PHE A 528 2.61 -27.01 8.76
CA PHE A 528 3.31 -27.68 7.66
C PHE A 528 4.51 -26.86 7.20
N GLY A 529 5.68 -27.49 7.25
CA GLY A 529 6.96 -26.88 6.89
C GLY A 529 8.10 -27.47 7.70
N GLU A 530 9.32 -27.30 7.20
CA GLU A 530 10.55 -27.78 7.85
C GLU A 530 10.89 -26.97 9.11
N ASN A 531 10.66 -25.65 9.05
CA ASN A 531 11.06 -24.67 10.05
C ASN A 531 9.92 -24.33 11.04
N VAL A 532 8.78 -25.01 10.93
CA VAL A 532 7.67 -24.95 11.90
C VAL A 532 8.18 -25.36 13.28
N HIS A 533 8.04 -24.49 14.28
CA HIS A 533 8.53 -24.79 15.64
C HIS A 533 7.43 -25.20 16.60
N ARG A 534 6.52 -24.30 17.01
CA ARG A 534 5.58 -24.57 18.10
C ARG A 534 4.34 -23.70 18.01
N LEU A 535 3.18 -24.28 18.33
CA LEU A 535 1.94 -23.57 18.61
C LEU A 535 1.57 -23.78 20.09
N ARG A 536 1.26 -22.69 20.81
CA ARG A 536 0.75 -22.71 22.19
C ARG A 536 -0.59 -21.99 22.29
N VAL A 537 -1.45 -22.49 23.19
CA VAL A 537 -2.60 -21.74 23.71
C VAL A 537 -2.34 -21.45 25.18
N LEU A 538 -2.28 -20.16 25.51
CA LEU A 538 -1.98 -19.64 26.84
C LEU A 538 -3.25 -19.03 27.44
N LEU A 539 -3.38 -19.17 28.77
CA LEU A 539 -4.35 -18.44 29.56
C LEU A 539 -3.62 -17.45 30.48
N LEU A 540 -3.93 -16.18 30.32
CA LEU A 540 -3.36 -15.08 31.11
C LEU A 540 -4.44 -14.56 32.06
N LEU A 541 -4.20 -14.65 33.37
CA LEU A 541 -5.09 -14.07 34.37
C LEU A 541 -4.87 -12.55 34.45
N ALA A 542 -5.94 -11.78 34.71
CA ALA A 542 -5.82 -10.34 34.90
C ALA A 542 -4.80 -9.99 36.01
N PRO A 543 -3.88 -9.02 35.79
CA PRO A 543 -2.72 -8.83 36.66
C PRO A 543 -3.11 -8.33 38.06
N THR A 544 -2.85 -9.15 39.07
CA THR A 544 -3.16 -8.84 40.49
C THR A 544 -1.97 -8.24 41.23
N GLN A 545 -1.48 -7.10 40.73
CA GLN A 545 -0.35 -6.28 41.26
C GLN A 545 1.04 -6.96 41.35
N THR A 546 1.14 -8.28 41.28
CA THR A 546 2.40 -9.03 41.25
C THR A 546 2.32 -10.20 40.27
N GLU A 547 3.03 -10.07 39.15
CA GLU A 547 3.27 -11.07 38.08
C GLU A 547 2.03 -11.64 37.34
N SER A 548 2.10 -11.58 36.00
CA SER A 548 1.12 -12.19 35.10
C SER A 548 1.41 -13.69 34.94
N THR A 549 0.72 -14.54 35.71
CA THR A 549 0.90 -16.00 35.59
C THR A 549 0.26 -16.55 34.31
N ALA A 550 1.08 -16.86 33.30
CA ALA A 550 0.64 -17.53 32.07
C ALA A 550 0.53 -19.04 32.28
N THR A 551 -0.63 -19.63 31.97
CA THR A 551 -0.84 -21.09 32.01
C THR A 551 -0.89 -21.65 30.59
N VAL A 552 -0.03 -22.62 30.25
CA VAL A 552 -0.09 -23.33 28.96
C VAL A 552 -1.22 -24.35 29.01
N LEU A 553 -2.24 -24.19 28.15
CA LEU A 553 -3.38 -25.11 28.02
C LEU A 553 -3.21 -26.10 26.86
N PHE A 554 -2.55 -25.68 25.79
CA PHE A 554 -2.24 -26.47 24.61
C PHE A 554 -0.79 -26.23 24.19
N GLN A 555 -0.12 -27.26 23.72
CA GLN A 555 1.16 -27.14 23.03
C GLN A 555 1.30 -28.25 21.98
N LYS A 556 1.75 -27.87 20.78
CA LYS A 556 2.19 -28.79 19.72
C LYS A 556 3.52 -28.31 19.14
N ASP A 557 4.41 -29.25 18.86
CA ASP A 557 5.80 -29.00 18.45
C ASP A 557 6.10 -29.70 17.12
N GLY A 558 6.68 -28.96 16.18
CA GLY A 558 7.10 -29.44 14.86
C GLY A 558 5.99 -29.61 13.83
N ASN A 559 6.32 -30.28 12.73
CA ASN A 559 5.48 -30.49 11.55
C ASN A 559 4.38 -31.56 11.79
N TYR A 560 3.14 -31.25 11.43
CA TYR A 560 1.99 -32.17 11.46
C TYR A 560 1.44 -32.49 10.05
N GLY A 561 2.18 -32.12 9.01
CA GLY A 561 1.84 -32.41 7.61
C GLY A 561 0.81 -31.45 7.02
N ASN A 562 0.61 -31.55 5.69
CA ASN A 562 -0.28 -30.65 4.95
C ASN A 562 -1.77 -31.05 5.09
N THR A 563 -2.29 -30.97 6.31
CA THR A 563 -3.72 -31.17 6.62
C THR A 563 -4.12 -30.29 7.80
N TRP A 564 -5.34 -29.75 7.78
CA TRP A 564 -5.94 -29.10 8.94
C TRP A 564 -6.14 -30.10 10.09
N ASN A 565 -5.64 -29.75 11.28
CA ASN A 565 -5.70 -30.55 12.50
C ASN A 565 -6.64 -29.89 13.51
N TYR A 566 -7.37 -30.70 14.29
CA TYR A 566 -8.30 -30.21 15.30
C TYR A 566 -7.63 -30.09 16.68
N GLY A 567 -7.73 -28.92 17.29
CA GLY A 567 -7.33 -28.64 18.67
C GLY A 567 -8.54 -28.37 19.58
N GLN A 568 -8.45 -28.78 20.84
CA GLN A 568 -9.44 -28.41 21.87
C GLN A 568 -8.79 -28.25 23.25
N VAL A 569 -9.25 -27.28 24.04
CA VAL A 569 -8.88 -27.07 25.44
C VAL A 569 -10.07 -26.66 26.31
N THR A 570 -10.13 -27.19 27.53
CA THR A 570 -11.16 -26.79 28.51
C THR A 570 -10.70 -25.57 29.29
N LEU A 571 -11.47 -24.48 29.21
CA LEU A 571 -11.22 -23.22 29.91
C LEU A 571 -11.91 -23.24 31.29
N ASN A 572 -11.10 -23.24 32.35
CA ASN A 572 -11.53 -23.20 33.75
C ASN A 572 -11.24 -21.81 34.36
N LEU A 573 -12.06 -20.81 34.05
CA LEU A 573 -11.81 -19.43 34.48
C LEU A 573 -12.42 -19.16 35.86
N THR A 574 -11.58 -18.90 36.86
CA THR A 574 -12.01 -18.48 38.22
C THR A 574 -12.08 -16.96 38.40
N SER A 575 -11.43 -16.22 37.51
CA SER A 575 -11.38 -14.75 37.46
C SER A 575 -11.43 -14.31 36.00
N GLU A 576 -11.43 -12.99 35.78
CA GLU A 576 -11.21 -12.43 34.45
C GLU A 576 -9.84 -12.83 33.89
N ALA A 577 -9.81 -13.20 32.61
CA ALA A 577 -8.65 -13.74 31.92
C ALA A 577 -8.73 -13.49 30.40
N THR A 578 -7.59 -13.50 29.73
CA THR A 578 -7.49 -13.50 28.26
C THR A 578 -6.90 -14.83 27.77
N VAL A 579 -7.36 -15.27 26.61
CA VAL A 579 -6.76 -16.41 25.89
C VAL A 579 -5.81 -15.84 24.85
N THR A 580 -4.61 -16.40 24.75
CA THR A 580 -3.61 -16.03 23.75
C THR A 580 -3.20 -17.25 22.94
N PHE A 581 -3.31 -17.17 21.61
CA PHE A 581 -2.60 -18.07 20.71
C PHE A 581 -1.21 -17.49 20.45
N GLU A 582 -0.19 -18.33 20.53
CA GLU A 582 1.20 -17.95 20.32
C GLU A 582 1.85 -18.98 19.40
N ALA A 583 2.28 -18.53 18.22
CA ALA A 583 3.09 -19.31 17.30
C ALA A 583 4.56 -18.91 17.46
N LEU A 584 5.44 -19.91 17.46
CA LEU A 584 6.88 -19.76 17.35
C LEU A 584 7.34 -20.39 16.03
N LYS A 585 8.19 -19.67 15.32
CA LYS A 585 8.92 -20.15 14.14
C LYS A 585 10.38 -20.42 14.48
N LYS A 586 11.02 -21.36 13.79
CA LYS A 586 12.46 -21.27 13.50
C LYS A 586 12.57 -20.49 12.18
N GLY A 587 13.60 -19.68 12.00
CA GLY A 587 13.68 -18.76 10.87
C GLY A 587 13.64 -19.42 9.49
N GLY A 588 13.30 -18.63 8.46
CA GLY A 588 13.15 -19.07 7.08
C GLY A 588 11.70 -19.31 6.64
N PHE A 589 11.51 -19.45 5.32
CA PHE A 589 10.19 -19.42 4.69
C PHE A 589 9.27 -20.59 5.01
N LEU A 590 9.78 -21.83 5.05
CA LEU A 590 8.95 -23.03 5.22
C LEU A 590 8.55 -23.28 6.68
N SER A 591 7.88 -22.31 7.30
CA SER A 591 7.70 -22.21 8.74
C SER A 591 6.25 -21.99 9.20
N ASP A 592 5.28 -22.02 8.29
CA ASP A 592 3.96 -21.45 8.56
C ASP A 592 3.11 -22.25 9.53
N ILE A 593 2.46 -21.48 10.41
CA ILE A 593 1.47 -21.94 11.36
C ILE A 593 0.20 -21.14 11.07
N ALA A 594 -0.88 -21.83 10.72
CA ALA A 594 -2.18 -21.22 10.44
C ALA A 594 -3.22 -21.65 11.46
N LEU A 595 -4.22 -20.78 11.68
CA LEU A 595 -5.38 -21.01 12.54
C LEU A 595 -6.67 -20.66 11.79
N ASP A 596 -7.71 -21.47 12.00
CA ASP A 596 -9.06 -21.23 11.49
C ASP A 596 -10.12 -21.80 12.45
N ASP A 597 -11.39 -21.45 12.24
CA ASP A 597 -12.57 -22.00 12.92
C ASP A 597 -12.45 -22.04 14.46
N ILE A 598 -11.92 -20.96 15.04
CA ILE A 598 -11.85 -20.81 16.50
C ILE A 598 -13.28 -20.69 17.03
N THR A 599 -13.65 -21.54 17.98
CA THR A 599 -15.03 -21.75 18.43
C THR A 599 -15.07 -22.00 19.93
N LEU A 600 -16.01 -21.37 20.63
CA LEU A 600 -16.25 -21.62 22.05
C LEU A 600 -17.63 -22.23 22.29
N THR A 601 -17.68 -23.34 23.03
CA THR A 601 -18.93 -24.01 23.42
C THR A 601 -19.13 -24.02 24.94
N SER A 602 -20.40 -24.09 25.35
CA SER A 602 -20.88 -23.80 26.71
C SER A 602 -20.91 -24.98 27.69
N ASP A 603 -20.01 -25.96 27.50
CA ASP A 603 -19.70 -27.05 28.44
C ASP A 603 -18.21 -27.42 28.33
N ALA A 604 -17.69 -28.30 29.20
CA ALA A 604 -16.31 -28.82 29.11
C ALA A 604 -16.07 -29.64 27.82
N CYS A 605 -14.81 -29.75 27.38
CA CYS A 605 -14.51 -30.50 26.17
C CYS A 605 -14.83 -31.99 26.33
N GLY A 606 -15.24 -32.61 25.22
CA GLY A 606 -15.40 -34.06 25.10
C GLY A 606 -14.07 -34.81 25.14
N PRO A 607 -14.09 -36.15 25.01
CA PRO A 607 -12.86 -36.92 24.85
C PRO A 607 -12.07 -36.39 23.65
N ALA A 608 -10.76 -36.18 23.84
CA ALA A 608 -9.92 -35.65 22.78
C ALA A 608 -9.93 -36.58 21.55
N PRO A 609 -9.96 -36.03 20.33
CA PRO A 609 -9.76 -36.83 19.12
C PRO A 609 -8.36 -37.48 19.12
N PRO A 610 -8.12 -38.47 18.24
CA PRO A 610 -6.80 -39.09 18.09
C PRO A 610 -5.74 -38.00 17.89
N GLU A 611 -4.65 -38.04 18.66
CA GLU A 611 -3.58 -37.07 18.48
C GLU A 611 -2.99 -37.19 17.07
N PRO A 612 -2.88 -36.09 16.30
CA PRO A 612 -2.22 -36.14 15.02
C PRO A 612 -0.74 -36.47 15.23
N THR A 613 -0.21 -37.37 14.41
CA THR A 613 1.20 -37.75 14.45
C THR A 613 2.05 -36.66 13.83
N ASN A 614 3.11 -36.25 14.51
CA ASN A 614 4.15 -35.40 13.90
C ASN A 614 4.73 -36.15 12.68
N VAL A 615 4.79 -35.47 11.54
CA VAL A 615 5.21 -36.03 10.26
C VAL A 615 6.60 -35.50 9.95
N PRO A 616 7.58 -36.34 9.56
CA PRO A 616 8.85 -35.84 9.04
C PRO A 616 8.61 -34.87 7.88
N PRO A 617 9.41 -33.78 7.76
CA PRO A 617 9.37 -32.94 6.56
C PRO A 617 9.50 -33.80 5.28
N PRO A 618 8.83 -33.45 4.18
CA PRO A 618 8.84 -34.25 2.96
C PRO A 618 10.28 -34.44 2.44
N LEU A 619 10.80 -35.67 2.56
CA LEU A 619 12.16 -36.05 2.16
C LEU A 619 12.33 -36.18 0.63
N THR A 620 11.25 -36.10 -0.12
CA THR A 620 11.25 -36.17 -1.58
C THR A 620 11.42 -34.77 -2.16
N PRO A 621 12.53 -34.45 -2.86
CA PRO A 621 12.62 -33.19 -3.58
C PRO A 621 11.51 -33.14 -4.64
N PRO A 622 10.87 -31.98 -4.83
CA PRO A 622 9.84 -31.81 -5.86
C PRO A 622 10.39 -32.11 -7.27
N PRO A 623 9.52 -32.57 -8.19
CA PRO A 623 9.94 -32.94 -9.54
C PRO A 623 10.42 -31.71 -10.31
N ILE A 624 11.75 -31.60 -10.45
CA ILE A 624 12.44 -30.45 -11.03
C ILE A 624 11.94 -30.18 -12.46
N PRO A 625 11.35 -29.00 -12.76
CA PRO A 625 10.95 -28.60 -14.11
C PRO A 625 12.15 -28.50 -15.06
N ALA A 626 11.93 -28.84 -16.33
CA ALA A 626 13.01 -28.96 -17.32
C ALA A 626 13.57 -27.61 -17.83
N ASP A 627 12.93 -26.48 -17.53
CA ASP A 627 13.22 -25.17 -18.13
C ASP A 627 14.10 -24.21 -17.29
N CYS A 628 14.65 -24.67 -16.15
CA CYS A 628 15.44 -23.84 -15.21
C CYS A 628 16.85 -23.43 -15.67
N GLY A 629 17.07 -23.17 -16.96
CA GLY A 629 18.20 -22.39 -17.48
C GLY A 629 19.62 -22.98 -17.37
N GLY A 630 19.83 -24.14 -16.73
CA GLY A 630 21.18 -24.71 -16.56
C GLY A 630 21.23 -26.09 -15.89
N PRO A 631 22.42 -26.70 -15.78
CA PRO A 631 22.57 -28.02 -15.16
C PRO A 631 22.33 -27.96 -13.65
N PHE A 632 21.39 -28.79 -13.17
CA PHE A 632 20.97 -28.86 -11.76
C PHE A 632 22.06 -29.33 -10.78
N ASN A 633 23.16 -29.90 -11.28
CA ASN A 633 24.32 -30.31 -10.49
C ASN A 633 25.59 -29.73 -11.12
N LEU A 634 26.24 -28.84 -10.38
CA LEU A 634 27.43 -28.10 -10.83
C LEU A 634 28.66 -28.59 -10.05
N TRP A 635 29.65 -29.13 -10.77
CA TRP A 635 30.85 -29.75 -10.19
C TRP A 635 32.15 -28.99 -10.51
N GLU A 636 32.14 -28.12 -11.52
CA GLU A 636 33.33 -27.38 -11.96
C GLU A 636 33.38 -26.01 -11.24
N PRO A 637 34.42 -25.72 -10.44
CA PRO A 637 34.56 -24.41 -9.79
C PRO A 637 34.80 -23.30 -10.83
N ASN A 638 34.34 -22.10 -10.49
CA ASN A 638 34.21 -20.93 -11.38
C ASN A 638 33.11 -21.06 -12.45
N SER A 639 32.21 -22.03 -12.32
CA SER A 639 31.02 -22.10 -13.18
C SER A 639 30.01 -21.01 -12.83
N THR A 640 29.33 -20.50 -13.86
CA THR A 640 28.22 -19.57 -13.75
C THR A 640 26.88 -20.27 -14.00
N PHE A 641 25.85 -19.85 -13.27
CA PHE A 641 24.46 -20.23 -13.51
C PHE A 641 23.53 -19.02 -13.35
N SER A 642 22.29 -19.14 -13.82
CA SER A 642 21.31 -18.05 -13.79
C SER A 642 19.90 -18.59 -13.66
N SER A 643 18.99 -17.72 -13.26
CA SER A 643 17.54 -17.95 -13.35
C SER A 643 17.09 -18.29 -14.78
N PRO A 644 15.87 -18.83 -14.96
CA PRO A 644 15.28 -19.02 -16.28
C PRO A 644 15.36 -17.75 -17.14
N ASN A 645 15.52 -17.91 -18.46
CA ASN A 645 15.49 -16.85 -19.49
C ASN A 645 16.47 -15.67 -19.34
N TYR A 646 17.30 -15.60 -18.28
CA TYR A 646 18.20 -14.48 -18.01
C TYR A 646 19.05 -14.09 -19.24
N PRO A 647 19.14 -12.79 -19.63
CA PRO A 647 18.71 -11.60 -18.89
C PRO A 647 17.28 -11.12 -19.21
N GLN A 648 16.43 -11.94 -19.84
CA GLN A 648 15.00 -11.68 -19.94
C GLN A 648 14.28 -12.13 -18.66
N SER A 649 13.01 -11.76 -18.51
CA SER A 649 12.16 -12.18 -17.39
C SER A 649 12.17 -13.70 -17.20
N TYR A 650 12.36 -14.13 -15.95
CA TYR A 650 12.33 -15.54 -15.56
C TYR A 650 10.93 -16.17 -15.64
N GLY A 651 9.87 -15.37 -15.76
CA GLY A 651 8.48 -15.82 -15.80
C GLY A 651 7.93 -16.21 -14.43
N ASN A 652 6.76 -16.83 -14.44
CA ASN A 652 5.95 -17.09 -13.26
C ASN A 652 5.93 -18.61 -12.97
N GLU A 653 5.57 -19.00 -11.76
CA GLU A 653 5.41 -20.39 -11.30
C GLU A 653 6.69 -21.27 -11.42
N ALA A 654 7.87 -20.65 -11.32
CA ALA A 654 9.15 -21.34 -11.42
C ALA A 654 9.57 -21.94 -10.07
N GLU A 655 9.86 -23.25 -10.03
CA GLU A 655 10.55 -23.92 -8.93
C GLU A 655 11.88 -24.49 -9.44
N CYS A 656 12.99 -23.83 -9.14
CA CYS A 656 14.32 -24.21 -9.62
C CYS A 656 15.26 -24.58 -8.47
N VAL A 657 16.10 -25.60 -8.66
CA VAL A 657 17.07 -26.08 -7.66
C VAL A 657 18.42 -26.39 -8.31
N TRP A 658 19.48 -25.78 -7.80
CA TRP A 658 20.87 -26.05 -8.18
C TRP A 658 21.65 -26.58 -6.98
N THR A 659 22.35 -27.71 -7.17
CA THR A 659 23.31 -28.24 -6.17
C THR A 659 24.73 -28.00 -6.67
N LEU A 660 25.50 -27.27 -5.87
CA LEU A 660 26.90 -26.96 -6.10
C LEU A 660 27.75 -27.99 -5.34
N HIS A 661 28.77 -28.54 -5.98
CA HIS A 661 29.64 -29.57 -5.42
C HIS A 661 31.11 -29.12 -5.44
N ALA A 662 31.81 -29.38 -4.35
CA ALA A 662 33.26 -29.21 -4.20
C ALA A 662 33.92 -30.54 -3.84
N ALA A 663 35.25 -30.58 -4.00
CA ALA A 663 36.07 -31.71 -3.56
C ALA A 663 35.95 -31.91 -2.04
N GLU A 664 36.16 -33.14 -1.57
CA GLU A 664 36.19 -33.45 -0.14
C GLU A 664 37.28 -32.64 0.57
N GLY A 665 36.91 -31.93 1.65
CA GLY A 665 37.81 -30.99 2.35
C GLY A 665 37.92 -29.59 1.73
N HIS A 666 37.18 -29.28 0.67
CA HIS A 666 36.98 -27.92 0.17
C HIS A 666 35.59 -27.41 0.56
N ASN A 667 35.45 -26.09 0.72
CA ASN A 667 34.16 -25.41 0.82
C ASN A 667 33.89 -24.53 -0.42
N ILE A 668 32.70 -23.95 -0.48
CA ILE A 668 32.13 -23.24 -1.64
C ILE A 668 31.90 -21.78 -1.27
N GLN A 669 32.32 -20.88 -2.15
CA GLN A 669 31.97 -19.45 -2.13
C GLN A 669 30.99 -19.19 -3.28
N LEU A 670 29.81 -18.67 -2.96
CA LEU A 670 28.77 -18.24 -3.91
C LEU A 670 28.72 -16.71 -3.96
N HIS A 671 28.81 -16.17 -5.17
CA HIS A 671 28.75 -14.74 -5.46
C HIS A 671 27.65 -14.47 -6.50
N PHE A 672 26.83 -13.45 -6.26
CA PHE A 672 25.79 -13.00 -7.19
C PHE A 672 26.33 -11.81 -8.00
N LEU A 673 26.34 -11.96 -9.32
CA LEU A 673 26.87 -10.99 -10.29
C LEU A 673 25.82 -9.96 -10.75
N ASP A 674 24.55 -10.37 -10.74
CA ASP A 674 23.35 -9.56 -11.03
C ASP A 674 22.18 -10.22 -10.29
N PHE A 675 21.26 -9.41 -9.75
CA PHE A 675 20.15 -9.87 -8.93
C PHE A 675 18.97 -8.89 -9.08
N ASP A 676 17.82 -9.39 -9.50
CA ASP A 676 16.63 -8.60 -9.81
C ASP A 676 15.40 -9.51 -9.79
N ILE A 677 14.92 -9.85 -8.59
CA ILE A 677 13.69 -10.62 -8.40
C ILE A 677 12.63 -9.79 -7.69
N GLU A 678 11.37 -10.23 -7.67
CA GLU A 678 10.36 -9.50 -6.91
C GLU A 678 10.71 -9.48 -5.40
N ALA A 679 10.31 -8.41 -4.71
CA ALA A 679 10.62 -8.23 -3.29
C ALA A 679 9.67 -9.01 -2.36
N THR A 680 8.46 -9.29 -2.83
CA THR A 680 7.30 -9.72 -2.04
C THR A 680 6.99 -11.21 -2.20
N PHE A 681 6.86 -11.71 -3.43
CA PHE A 681 6.41 -13.08 -3.72
C PHE A 681 7.40 -13.90 -4.56
N ASP A 682 8.64 -13.43 -4.75
CA ASP A 682 9.74 -14.23 -5.35
C ASP A 682 10.90 -14.40 -4.37
N VAL A 683 11.51 -15.59 -4.36
CA VAL A 683 12.44 -16.00 -3.31
C VAL A 683 13.61 -16.82 -3.83
N VAL A 684 14.84 -16.40 -3.49
CA VAL A 684 16.04 -17.26 -3.56
C VAL A 684 16.47 -17.71 -2.15
N GLU A 685 16.58 -19.02 -1.97
CA GLU A 685 17.00 -19.68 -0.73
C GLU A 685 18.38 -20.34 -0.95
N VAL A 686 19.34 -20.10 -0.05
CA VAL A 686 20.69 -20.69 -0.12
C VAL A 686 20.98 -21.49 1.16
N ARG A 687 21.46 -22.73 1.02
CA ARG A 687 21.75 -23.66 2.13
C ARG A 687 23.12 -24.32 2.06
N ASP A 688 23.72 -24.53 3.22
CA ASP A 688 25.03 -25.15 3.45
C ASP A 688 24.91 -26.68 3.57
N GLY A 689 25.14 -27.38 2.46
CA GLY A 689 24.96 -28.82 2.30
C GLY A 689 23.99 -29.19 1.18
N ALA A 690 23.93 -30.48 0.84
CA ALA A 690 23.05 -30.98 -0.21
C ALA A 690 21.61 -31.21 0.28
N GLY A 691 20.64 -30.72 -0.52
CA GLY A 691 19.23 -31.01 -0.35
C GLY A 691 18.51 -30.05 0.58
N LEU A 692 17.38 -30.51 1.12
CA LEU A 692 16.44 -29.66 1.86
C LEU A 692 16.79 -29.51 3.34
N ASN A 693 17.38 -30.52 3.98
CA ASN A 693 17.64 -30.53 5.42
C ASN A 693 18.97 -29.83 5.83
N SER A 694 19.63 -29.14 4.90
CA SER A 694 20.88 -28.42 5.13
C SER A 694 20.65 -27.08 5.84
N THR A 695 21.67 -26.56 6.53
CA THR A 695 21.57 -25.31 7.28
C THR A 695 21.35 -24.12 6.37
N LEU A 696 20.32 -23.32 6.63
CA LEU A 696 19.99 -22.12 5.86
C LEU A 696 21.10 -21.07 6.01
N LEU A 697 21.68 -20.64 4.89
CA LEU A 697 22.71 -19.59 4.82
C LEU A 697 22.12 -18.22 4.52
N ALA A 698 21.21 -18.15 3.56
CA ALA A 698 20.62 -16.89 3.13
C ALA A 698 19.22 -17.06 2.54
N VAL A 699 18.51 -15.95 2.62
CA VAL A 699 17.17 -15.70 2.10
C VAL A 699 17.25 -14.36 1.37
N LEU A 700 16.89 -14.34 0.09
CA LEU A 700 17.10 -13.19 -0.79
C LEU A 700 15.82 -12.92 -1.59
N THR A 701 15.39 -11.65 -1.61
CA THR A 701 14.29 -11.11 -2.43
C THR A 701 14.71 -9.74 -2.98
N GLY A 702 13.96 -9.17 -3.94
CA GLY A 702 14.20 -7.81 -4.45
C GLY A 702 15.41 -7.66 -5.39
N SER A 703 15.92 -6.43 -5.50
CA SER A 703 16.95 -6.02 -6.49
C SER A 703 18.37 -5.86 -5.96
N ASP A 704 18.59 -5.90 -4.65
CA ASP A 704 19.88 -5.53 -4.05
C ASP A 704 20.81 -6.73 -3.80
N GLY A 705 20.27 -7.95 -3.81
CA GLY A 705 21.01 -9.19 -3.60
C GLY A 705 21.66 -9.30 -2.21
N PRO A 706 22.56 -10.27 -2.00
CA PRO A 706 23.32 -10.37 -0.76
C PRO A 706 24.46 -9.34 -0.74
N ALA A 707 24.58 -8.60 0.38
CA ALA A 707 25.64 -7.59 0.56
C ALA A 707 27.08 -8.16 0.58
N HIS A 708 27.24 -9.47 0.78
CA HIS A 708 28.52 -10.18 0.83
C HIS A 708 28.37 -11.58 0.23
N ASP A 709 29.49 -12.18 -0.16
CA ASP A 709 29.53 -13.55 -0.66
C ASP A 709 29.12 -14.56 0.42
N LEU A 710 28.46 -15.63 -0.01
CA LEU A 710 27.97 -16.68 0.87
C LEU A 710 28.96 -17.85 0.86
N PHE A 711 29.38 -18.29 2.04
CA PHE A 711 30.35 -19.37 2.21
C PHE A 711 29.68 -20.59 2.85
N SER A 712 29.91 -21.77 2.29
CA SER A 712 29.52 -23.04 2.93
C SER A 712 30.57 -23.46 3.98
N THR A 713 30.15 -24.27 4.95
CA THR A 713 31.05 -25.07 5.79
C THR A 713 31.20 -26.49 5.24
N ALA A 714 30.22 -26.96 4.47
CA ALA A 714 30.25 -28.25 3.76
C ALA A 714 30.87 -28.14 2.36
N ASN A 715 31.22 -29.29 1.77
CA ASN A 715 31.66 -29.41 0.38
C ASN A 715 30.50 -29.39 -0.64
N GLN A 716 29.29 -29.05 -0.21
CA GLN A 716 28.09 -28.95 -1.03
C GLN A 716 27.28 -27.73 -0.61
N MET A 717 26.61 -27.08 -1.56
CA MET A 717 25.73 -25.94 -1.30
C MET A 717 24.49 -26.05 -2.20
N THR A 718 23.31 -25.77 -1.67
CA THR A 718 22.04 -25.85 -2.42
C THR A 718 21.47 -24.45 -2.59
N VAL A 719 21.09 -24.09 -3.81
CA VAL A 719 20.40 -22.85 -4.15
C VAL A 719 19.02 -23.22 -4.72
N ARG A 720 17.95 -22.62 -4.19
CA ARG A 720 16.58 -22.80 -4.66
C ARG A 720 15.98 -21.46 -5.04
N PHE A 721 15.12 -21.44 -6.05
CA PHE A 721 14.41 -20.26 -6.52
C PHE A 721 12.94 -20.59 -6.72
N PHE A 722 12.07 -19.74 -6.16
CA PHE A 722 10.62 -19.85 -6.19
C PHE A 722 10.03 -18.57 -6.76
N THR A 723 9.05 -18.72 -7.65
CA THR A 723 8.24 -17.59 -8.13
C THR A 723 6.75 -17.89 -8.08
N ASP A 724 5.96 -16.84 -7.91
CA ASP A 724 4.51 -16.90 -7.74
C ASP A 724 3.75 -16.89 -9.08
N GLU A 725 2.44 -16.64 -9.06
CA GLU A 725 1.63 -16.54 -10.29
C GLU A 725 1.75 -15.20 -11.02
N SER A 726 2.30 -14.14 -10.42
CA SER A 726 2.39 -12.80 -11.02
C SER A 726 3.42 -11.86 -10.39
N GLY A 727 4.51 -11.63 -11.12
CA GLY A 727 5.56 -10.71 -10.73
C GLY A 727 6.83 -11.18 -11.43
N PHE A 728 7.67 -10.28 -11.92
CA PHE A 728 8.98 -10.67 -12.43
C PHE A 728 9.93 -9.50 -12.61
N GLY A 729 11.19 -9.74 -12.24
CA GLY A 729 12.36 -8.96 -12.67
C GLY A 729 13.13 -9.65 -13.78
N ARG A 730 14.39 -9.25 -14.00
CA ARG A 730 15.35 -9.87 -14.93
C ARG A 730 15.93 -11.19 -14.39
N GLY A 731 15.78 -11.44 -13.09
CA GLY A 731 16.28 -12.61 -12.40
C GLY A 731 17.69 -12.40 -11.88
N PHE A 732 18.44 -13.50 -11.75
CA PHE A 732 19.78 -13.44 -11.19
C PHE A 732 20.79 -14.22 -12.02
N LYS A 733 22.06 -13.84 -11.85
CA LYS A 733 23.20 -14.57 -12.35
C LYS A 733 24.24 -14.70 -11.25
N ALA A 734 24.68 -15.91 -10.98
CA ALA A 734 25.64 -16.22 -9.94
C ALA A 734 26.84 -17.01 -10.49
N ASN A 735 27.97 -16.92 -9.80
CA ASN A 735 29.10 -17.81 -9.96
C ASN A 735 29.47 -18.41 -8.60
N PHE A 736 30.03 -19.62 -8.61
CA PHE A 736 30.62 -20.19 -7.42
C PHE A 736 32.06 -20.61 -7.65
N THR A 737 32.85 -20.57 -6.59
CA THR A 737 34.23 -21.08 -6.55
C THR A 737 34.34 -22.12 -5.46
N SER A 738 35.40 -22.94 -5.47
CA SER A 738 35.69 -23.87 -4.37
C SER A 738 37.18 -23.90 -4.04
N GLY A 739 37.49 -24.12 -2.77
CA GLY A 739 38.84 -24.06 -2.24
C GLY A 739 38.89 -24.54 -0.80
N VAL A 740 40.08 -24.52 -0.21
CA VAL A 740 40.27 -24.82 1.22
C VAL A 740 40.07 -23.52 2.00
N ASP A 741 39.26 -23.57 3.05
CA ASP A 741 39.01 -22.47 4.00
C ASP A 741 38.61 -21.13 3.33
N LEU A 742 37.80 -21.17 2.27
CA LEU A 742 37.26 -19.97 1.64
C LEU A 742 36.38 -19.19 2.63
N GLY A 743 36.60 -17.87 2.71
CA GLY A 743 35.92 -17.01 3.68
C GLY A 743 36.51 -17.08 5.09
N ALA A 744 37.42 -18.03 5.37
CA ALA A 744 38.15 -18.02 6.62
C ALA A 744 39.08 -16.78 6.68
N PRO A 745 39.13 -16.07 7.82
CA PRO A 745 40.03 -14.95 7.98
C PRO A 745 41.49 -15.43 7.93
N ALA A 746 42.36 -14.63 7.32
CA ALA A 746 43.76 -15.00 7.12
C ALA A 746 44.43 -15.32 8.47
N PRO A 747 45.17 -16.45 8.58
CA PRO A 747 45.77 -16.86 9.85
C PRO A 747 46.72 -15.77 10.37
N CYS A 748 46.56 -15.43 11.64
CA CYS A 748 47.36 -14.42 12.30
C CYS A 748 48.85 -14.82 12.36
N ALA A 749 49.73 -13.86 12.66
CA ALA A 749 51.13 -14.16 12.89
C ALA A 749 51.28 -15.18 14.05
N GLY A 750 52.36 -15.98 14.03
CA GLY A 750 52.52 -17.10 14.99
C GLY A 750 52.65 -16.71 16.47
N ASP A 751 52.65 -15.41 16.79
CA ASP A 751 52.65 -14.78 18.11
C ASP A 751 51.32 -14.04 18.43
N GLN A 752 50.29 -14.23 17.60
CA GLN A 752 48.97 -13.61 17.69
C GLN A 752 47.86 -14.66 17.80
N PHE A 753 46.80 -14.32 18.55
CA PHE A 753 45.57 -15.10 18.61
C PHE A 753 44.56 -14.57 17.59
N GLN A 754 43.78 -15.47 17.01
CA GLN A 754 42.78 -15.16 16.00
C GLN A 754 41.38 -15.25 16.61
N CYS A 755 40.69 -14.10 16.69
CA CYS A 755 39.30 -14.03 17.12
C CYS A 755 38.39 -14.79 16.13
N GLN A 756 37.21 -15.23 16.57
CA GLN A 756 36.24 -15.89 15.68
C GLN A 756 35.73 -14.95 14.57
N THR A 757 35.66 -13.63 14.84
CA THR A 757 35.42 -12.55 13.86
C THR A 757 36.60 -12.31 12.90
N GLY A 758 37.73 -12.98 13.08
CA GLY A 758 38.88 -12.92 12.17
C GLY A 758 39.88 -11.81 12.41
N SER A 759 39.68 -10.98 13.43
CA SER A 759 40.67 -10.03 13.92
C SER A 759 41.82 -10.74 14.64
N CYS A 760 43.02 -10.16 14.56
CA CYS A 760 44.21 -10.67 15.24
C CYS A 760 44.53 -9.82 16.48
N VAL A 761 44.54 -10.44 17.65
CA VAL A 761 45.03 -9.87 18.92
C VAL A 761 46.37 -10.50 19.29
N HIS A 762 47.11 -9.93 20.23
CA HIS A 762 48.40 -10.52 20.60
C HIS A 762 48.17 -11.82 21.38
N GLY A 763 49.02 -12.84 21.24
CA GLY A 763 48.83 -14.13 21.93
C GLY A 763 48.87 -14.06 23.47
N ASN A 764 49.31 -12.92 24.02
CA ASN A 764 49.27 -12.59 25.44
C ASN A 764 48.03 -11.79 25.89
N SER A 765 47.08 -11.52 24.99
CA SER A 765 45.72 -11.06 25.27
C SER A 765 44.72 -12.23 25.41
N LEU A 766 45.19 -13.48 25.33
CA LEU A 766 44.35 -14.65 25.58
C LEU A 766 44.25 -14.90 27.09
N CYS A 767 43.04 -14.89 27.63
CA CYS A 767 42.78 -15.18 29.06
C CYS A 767 43.51 -14.24 30.02
N ASP A 768 43.60 -12.94 29.69
CA ASP A 768 44.17 -11.91 30.55
C ASP A 768 43.11 -11.15 31.38
N GLY A 769 41.83 -11.40 31.10
CA GLY A 769 40.68 -10.78 31.76
C GLY A 769 40.19 -9.49 31.07
N ALA A 770 40.73 -9.13 29.92
CA ALA A 770 40.25 -8.05 29.05
C ALA A 770 39.66 -8.61 27.76
N VAL A 771 38.59 -7.98 27.27
CA VAL A 771 37.99 -8.30 25.97
C VAL A 771 38.70 -7.47 24.91
N ASP A 772 39.73 -8.06 24.28
CA ASP A 772 40.47 -7.48 23.16
C ASP A 772 39.89 -7.93 21.80
N CYS A 773 39.26 -9.11 21.74
CA CYS A 773 38.52 -9.58 20.57
C CYS A 773 37.11 -8.93 20.48
N PRO A 774 36.63 -8.51 19.28
CA PRO A 774 35.30 -7.90 19.10
C PRO A 774 34.11 -8.79 19.50
N ASP A 775 34.33 -10.10 19.60
CA ASP A 775 33.37 -11.15 19.96
C ASP A 775 33.65 -11.78 21.35
N ALA A 776 34.64 -11.27 22.09
CA ALA A 776 35.15 -11.84 23.35
C ALA A 776 35.64 -13.31 23.26
N SER A 777 36.01 -13.79 22.07
CA SER A 777 36.47 -15.17 21.87
C SER A 777 37.86 -15.48 22.45
N ASP A 778 38.63 -14.45 22.83
CA ASP A 778 39.86 -14.49 23.62
C ASP A 778 39.65 -14.89 25.09
N GLU A 779 38.48 -14.55 25.65
CA GLU A 779 38.10 -14.82 27.05
C GLU A 779 37.08 -15.98 27.19
N ALA A 780 36.59 -16.52 26.07
CA ALA A 780 35.49 -17.49 26.06
C ALA A 780 35.87 -18.94 26.46
N ASN A 781 37.17 -19.28 26.54
CA ASN A 781 37.63 -20.67 26.75
C ASN A 781 38.95 -20.75 27.55
N CYS A 782 38.93 -20.11 28.72
CA CYS A 782 39.99 -20.11 29.74
C CYS A 782 39.76 -21.20 30.81
#